data_AF-A0A960ZS94-F1
#
_entry.id   AF-A0A960ZS94-F1
#
_cell.length_a   1.000
_cell.length_b   1.000
_cell.length_c   1.000
_cell.angle_alpha   90.00
_cell.angle_beta   90.00
_cell.angle_gamma   90.00
#
_symmetry.space_group_name_H-M   'P 1'
#
loop_
_entity.id
_entity.type
_entity.pdbx_description
1 polymer ?
#
loop_
_entity_poly.entity_id
_entity_poly.type
_entity_poly.pdbx_seq_one_letter_code
_entity_poly.pdbx_strand_id
1 'polypeptide(L)'
;NEAVPSATGAGTTVSSGATLQLQNDIAVGAEALSLAGTGATGQSGALVNVSGANSFAGALTFTANTTISSDAGSLALTSTTAIVGSGGSRALTLAGAGDGSLASSMDSGVSSLTKNGTGLWTLSGNNSYTGTTTVNAGTLNVIGSLGNTSVAVNAAATFAYAGSIGGGLTVANTAAIIVGDALAAGSTGTMTVGGNLVLNNNSLLLFDLGTASDLIEANGSSVTLDGIVRVTTGAGFTAGSYKLIDYTGTLTDNGLVTQMLAGYDLTIDVDATNQDVNLIASAINAQFWDGGDTTADNVVDGGNGVWTNAGTNWTLADGSNNTSWAASVEKIAVLGGAASGTVQVEDAVEVNGLQFARDYTLADAGGQIQIADAATEIRVDTAVTATLDAPVTGAGGISKTGDGTLVFTSANGSNTYAGPTVVASGTLKVGTDNSLPTSTAVTVGSGPFTGNLDLSDANQRIGSLQIASDNTNLFSTVTVGAGQTLTVNGALIVGIANNVKTQTRAAITGPGALVVDNANANFEAGLQTVTSQTAANLLPNATTPFDSGANANNVTTDFSGLGSFSANVKEFRVAFGLNVTSVLSLSDSSNSITANVVQIANSNGWNSGTGTMLLGAGSNTISTNAINIGVSKGVGIVKFVSQTAGSAGTVVIGGKTGASTDITVGSSLNTATGASPTGTLDLRGHEASVAAGSLVIARRSSAGGGGTSGTVYFDTGTFSADSVEIGTMSGDVSSVGATANGLLQIGGGTFTVNSGGSFTLATHSNTNGNGKAQGTLTLTGGVLVTNVDILEGAGPTSTAANTTSTINLNGGTLDMTGHNIGDATNTINTLTFAAGTLKDVGEINGGADIAKTTSGTLIIEGDSGYTGATTVAAGTLLISNDPSGSGSATGSNTVSTSSSTTLGGNGRIAGNVSVVGGATLAPGGNATSIAAGATGLSTDAGTLRFAGDLEVAASAMVLMDLKTSGTHGLTATFDPFTNRLTSVSGTSLDGGNDRLVVDGTFTLDGASSISVLAGSGFAPGYQDVYDLLDWVGLVIPLGYYDDGDGLRTGGSGDNAAYALDLPDLSAYNSDWVWDVSQFGTTGVVAIIPEPGRGFLMLFGLMTLILRRRRKTTVG
;
A
#
# COMPACT_ATOMS: atom_id res chain seq x y z
N ASN A 1 15.99 33.62 38.22
CA ASN A 1 16.52 34.71 39.06
C ASN A 1 18.05 34.62 39.01
N GLU A 2 18.64 34.98 37.87
CA GLU A 2 20.08 35.19 37.73
C GLU A 2 20.29 36.62 37.22
N ALA A 3 21.21 37.33 37.86
CA ALA A 3 21.44 38.75 37.64
C ALA A 3 21.93 39.02 36.21
N VAL A 4 21.43 40.11 35.63
CA VAL A 4 21.88 40.70 34.37
C VAL A 4 23.41 40.76 34.35
N PRO A 5 24.11 40.15 33.36
CA PRO A 5 25.54 40.36 33.19
C PRO A 5 25.78 41.80 32.75
N SER A 6 26.11 42.68 33.70
CA SER A 6 26.73 43.97 33.42
C SER A 6 28.24 43.77 33.51
N ALA A 7 28.84 43.30 32.42
CA ALA A 7 30.28 43.22 32.27
C ALA A 7 30.65 43.86 30.92
N THR A 8 30.62 45.19 30.87
CA THR A 8 31.17 45.96 29.75
C THR A 8 32.65 45.62 29.59
N GLY A 9 32.99 44.67 28.72
CA GLY A 9 34.39 44.41 28.36
C GLY A 9 34.72 43.14 27.56
N ALA A 10 33.96 42.03 27.65
CA ALA A 10 34.42 40.74 27.10
C ALA A 10 33.51 40.08 26.03
N GLY A 11 32.21 40.40 25.97
CA GLY A 11 31.27 39.71 25.08
C GLY A 11 30.88 38.32 25.60
N THR A 12 29.68 37.85 25.23
CA THR A 12 29.23 36.48 25.46
C THR A 12 29.61 35.59 24.28
N THR A 13 30.18 34.40 24.54
CA THR A 13 30.49 33.41 23.50
C THR A 13 29.74 32.11 23.73
N VAL A 14 28.94 31.70 22.76
CA VAL A 14 28.31 30.38 22.69
C VAL A 14 29.15 29.50 21.78
N SER A 15 29.82 28.52 22.39
CA SER A 15 30.66 27.55 21.67
C SER A 15 29.81 26.55 20.88
N SER A 16 30.43 25.90 19.89
CA SER A 16 29.74 24.88 19.08
C SER A 16 29.19 23.77 19.98
N GLY A 17 27.91 23.43 19.80
CA GLY A 17 27.21 22.46 20.64
C GLY A 17 26.68 23.01 21.97
N ALA A 18 26.75 24.33 22.21
CA ALA A 18 26.12 25.00 23.35
C ALA A 18 24.93 25.86 22.90
N THR A 19 24.06 26.22 23.84
CA THR A 19 22.90 27.09 23.62
C THR A 19 22.80 28.16 24.70
N LEU A 20 22.58 29.42 24.30
CA LEU A 20 22.11 30.49 25.18
C LEU A 20 20.59 30.56 25.11
N GLN A 21 19.91 30.43 26.25
CA GLN A 21 18.45 30.49 26.35
C GLN A 21 18.00 31.79 27.02
N LEU A 22 16.97 32.43 26.47
CA LEU A 22 16.29 33.60 27.04
C LEU A 22 14.84 33.22 27.35
N GLN A 23 14.34 33.65 28.52
CA GLN A 23 12.98 33.38 28.98
C GLN A 23 12.49 34.44 29.99
N ASN A 24 11.20 34.78 29.94
CA ASN A 24 10.53 35.74 30.84
C ASN A 24 10.94 37.21 30.61
N ASP A 25 10.74 37.72 29.40
CA ASP A 25 10.81 39.16 29.07
C ASP A 25 12.18 39.82 29.36
N ILE A 26 13.29 39.13 29.07
CA ILE A 26 14.65 39.60 29.30
C ILE A 26 15.07 40.61 28.22
N ALA A 27 15.63 41.73 28.65
CA ALA A 27 16.32 42.69 27.78
C ALA A 27 17.82 42.73 28.05
N VAL A 28 18.63 42.20 27.12
CA VAL A 28 20.09 42.28 27.18
C VAL A 28 20.57 43.52 26.42
N GLY A 29 21.38 44.34 27.09
CA GLY A 29 21.98 45.55 26.51
C GLY A 29 23.02 45.27 25.41
N ALA A 30 23.87 46.25 25.11
CA ALA A 30 24.86 46.19 24.01
C ALA A 30 26.07 45.26 24.27
N GLU A 31 25.85 44.10 24.88
CA GLU A 31 26.86 43.08 25.14
C GLU A 31 27.12 42.27 23.86
N ALA A 32 28.33 42.31 23.29
CA ALA A 32 28.62 41.57 22.05
C ALA A 32 28.36 40.05 22.20
N LEU A 33 27.85 39.40 21.14
CA LEU A 33 27.50 37.98 21.16
C LEU A 33 28.15 37.22 20.00
N SER A 34 29.00 36.26 20.35
CA SER A 34 29.60 35.30 19.42
C SER A 34 28.84 33.98 19.46
N LEU A 35 28.35 33.51 18.32
CA LEU A 35 27.57 32.28 18.17
C LEU A 35 28.29 31.28 17.26
N ALA A 36 28.18 30.00 17.61
CA ALA A 36 28.73 28.90 16.84
C ALA A 36 27.77 27.70 16.82
N GLY A 37 27.41 27.23 15.63
CA GLY A 37 26.69 25.99 15.44
C GLY A 37 25.16 26.10 15.60
N THR A 38 24.51 24.96 15.70
CA THR A 38 23.05 24.84 15.70
C THR A 38 22.44 24.69 17.10
N GLY A 39 23.24 24.81 18.16
CA GLY A 39 22.82 24.57 19.54
C GLY A 39 23.26 23.24 20.11
N ALA A 40 22.97 23.04 21.40
CA ALA A 40 23.14 21.76 22.09
C ALA A 40 22.13 20.72 21.63
N THR A 41 22.45 19.42 21.78
CA THR A 41 21.51 18.33 21.48
C THR A 41 20.21 18.50 22.26
N GLY A 42 19.08 18.46 21.55
CA GLY A 42 17.74 18.66 22.13
C GLY A 42 17.26 20.12 22.14
N GLN A 43 18.12 21.09 21.80
CA GLN A 43 17.75 22.49 21.65
C GLN A 43 17.54 22.88 20.17
N SER A 44 16.82 23.97 19.95
CA SER A 44 16.42 24.47 18.62
C SER A 44 17.42 25.43 17.97
N GLY A 45 18.43 25.90 18.70
CA GLY A 45 19.41 26.88 18.20
C GLY A 45 20.60 27.13 19.15
N ALA A 46 21.61 27.84 18.66
CA ALA A 46 22.70 28.37 19.48
C ALA A 46 22.26 29.57 20.32
N LEU A 47 21.28 30.34 19.83
CA LEU A 47 20.50 31.30 20.62
C LEU A 47 19.03 30.88 20.53
N VAL A 48 18.38 30.71 21.67
CA VAL A 48 16.99 30.28 21.76
C VAL A 48 16.21 31.21 22.66
N ASN A 49 15.15 31.81 22.13
CA ASN A 49 14.09 32.38 22.94
C ASN A 49 13.08 31.27 23.26
N VAL A 50 12.96 30.92 24.54
CA VAL A 50 12.10 29.81 24.99
C VAL A 50 10.67 30.30 25.22
N SER A 51 10.51 31.49 25.80
CA SER A 51 9.20 32.11 26.09
C SER A 51 9.32 33.59 26.47
N GLY A 52 8.23 34.34 26.32
CA GLY A 52 8.17 35.78 26.60
C GLY A 52 8.74 36.64 25.47
N ALA A 53 8.77 37.95 25.68
CA ALA A 53 9.28 38.95 24.73
C ALA A 53 10.71 39.38 25.11
N ASN A 54 11.70 38.69 24.57
CA ASN A 54 13.11 38.89 24.90
C ASN A 54 13.83 39.75 23.84
N SER A 55 14.87 40.48 24.24
CA SER A 55 15.67 41.31 23.33
C SER A 55 17.17 41.22 23.61
N PHE A 56 17.97 41.39 22.56
CA PHE A 56 19.43 41.39 22.62
C PHE A 56 19.99 42.49 21.72
N ALA A 57 20.63 43.50 22.31
CA ALA A 57 21.07 44.70 21.61
C ALA A 57 22.56 44.69 21.20
N GLY A 58 23.29 43.62 21.49
CA GLY A 58 24.71 43.49 21.16
C GLY A 58 25.00 43.09 19.71
N ALA A 59 26.20 43.43 19.24
CA ALA A 59 26.70 43.04 17.92
C ALA A 59 26.86 41.52 17.82
N LEU A 60 26.49 40.95 16.66
CA LEU A 60 26.53 39.50 16.42
C LEU A 60 27.78 39.11 15.61
N THR A 61 28.49 38.08 16.10
CA THR A 61 29.59 37.43 15.37
C THR A 61 29.29 35.94 15.22
N PHE A 62 29.36 35.41 14.00
CA PHE A 62 29.22 33.98 13.74
C PHE A 62 30.59 33.35 13.52
N THR A 63 30.93 32.35 14.32
CA THR A 63 32.18 31.59 14.18
C THR A 63 31.98 30.22 13.51
N ALA A 64 30.72 29.84 13.28
CA ALA A 64 30.29 28.71 12.46
C ALA A 64 28.90 29.00 11.86
N ASN A 65 28.37 28.11 11.02
CA ASN A 65 26.97 28.18 10.60
C ASN A 65 26.08 28.18 11.85
N THR A 66 25.14 29.11 11.91
CA THR A 66 24.44 29.46 13.16
C THR A 66 22.94 29.32 13.01
N THR A 67 22.30 28.71 14.00
CA THR A 67 20.83 28.71 14.14
C THR A 67 20.41 29.59 15.31
N ILE A 68 19.45 30.48 15.07
CA ILE A 68 18.77 31.28 16.08
C ILE A 68 17.29 30.90 16.05
N SER A 69 16.72 30.57 17.20
CA SER A 69 15.32 30.13 17.30
C SER A 69 14.52 30.99 18.27
N SER A 70 13.25 31.20 17.95
CA SER A 70 12.24 31.70 18.88
C SER A 70 11.16 30.62 19.03
N ASP A 71 11.25 29.79 20.06
CA ASP A 71 10.37 28.64 20.23
C ASP A 71 8.95 29.08 20.61
N ALA A 72 8.81 30.14 21.43
CA ALA A 72 7.54 30.80 21.76
C ALA A 72 7.76 32.26 22.18
N GLY A 73 6.74 33.11 22.04
CA GLY A 73 6.87 34.55 22.32
C GLY A 73 7.60 35.31 21.21
N SER A 74 8.45 36.27 21.54
CA SER A 74 9.21 37.06 20.56
C SER A 74 10.69 37.28 20.93
N LEU A 75 11.57 37.26 19.93
CA LEU A 75 13.01 37.57 20.08
C LEU A 75 13.42 38.77 19.21
N ALA A 76 13.76 39.89 19.83
CA ALA A 76 14.23 41.08 19.12
C ALA A 76 15.76 41.23 19.18
N LEU A 77 16.44 41.06 18.03
CA LEU A 77 17.87 41.30 17.87
C LEU A 77 18.07 42.72 17.32
N THR A 78 18.26 43.68 18.22
CA THR A 78 18.10 45.11 17.92
C THR A 78 19.37 45.83 17.49
N SER A 79 20.52 45.14 17.46
CA SER A 79 21.76 45.76 16.98
C SER A 79 21.66 46.04 15.48
N THR A 80 22.03 47.25 15.07
CA THR A 80 22.12 47.64 13.64
C THR A 80 23.53 47.44 13.07
N THR A 81 24.49 46.96 13.88
CA THR A 81 25.83 46.63 13.39
C THR A 81 25.78 45.41 12.47
N ALA A 82 26.50 45.45 11.35
CA ALA A 82 26.60 44.31 10.44
C ALA A 82 27.09 43.04 11.16
N ILE A 83 26.48 41.90 10.81
CA ILE A 83 26.91 40.60 11.32
C ILE A 83 28.30 40.28 10.78
N VAL A 84 29.19 39.84 11.66
CA VAL A 84 30.56 39.44 11.28
C VAL A 84 30.68 37.92 11.20
N GLY A 85 31.14 37.39 10.08
CA GLY A 85 31.50 35.98 9.91
C GLY A 85 33.00 35.76 10.15
N SER A 86 33.36 35.17 11.29
CA SER A 86 34.76 34.87 11.61
C SER A 86 35.31 33.78 10.70
N GLY A 87 36.40 34.06 10.00
CA GLY A 87 36.99 33.15 9.01
C GLY A 87 36.21 33.07 7.68
N GLY A 88 35.25 33.95 7.44
CA GLY A 88 34.45 34.04 6.21
C GLY A 88 32.94 34.05 6.47
N SER A 89 32.14 34.26 5.43
CA SER A 89 30.67 34.28 5.51
C SER A 89 30.09 32.94 5.98
N ARG A 90 29.09 32.94 6.87
CA ARG A 90 28.48 31.74 7.50
C ARG A 90 27.00 31.60 7.14
N ALA A 91 26.46 30.39 7.08
CA ALA A 91 25.02 30.23 6.88
C ALA A 91 24.23 30.60 8.16
N LEU A 92 23.12 31.31 8.01
CA LEU A 92 22.20 31.65 9.10
C LEU A 92 20.87 30.91 8.92
N THR A 93 20.42 30.24 9.97
CA THR A 93 19.05 29.72 10.07
C THR A 93 18.28 30.47 11.15
N LEU A 94 17.12 31.02 10.78
CA LEU A 94 16.13 31.57 11.69
C LEU A 94 15.02 30.53 11.87
N ALA A 95 14.68 30.16 13.10
CA ALA A 95 13.78 29.05 13.41
C ALA A 95 12.74 29.40 14.49
N GLY A 96 11.85 28.44 14.76
CA GLY A 96 10.93 28.47 15.89
C GLY A 96 9.48 28.82 15.53
N ALA A 97 8.57 28.57 16.48
CA ALA A 97 7.13 28.83 16.34
C ALA A 97 6.72 30.23 16.85
N GLY A 98 7.54 30.85 17.70
CA GLY A 98 7.43 32.25 18.09
C GLY A 98 8.09 33.18 17.07
N ASP A 99 7.85 34.47 17.26
CA ASP A 99 8.29 35.50 16.32
C ASP A 99 9.72 35.98 16.62
N GLY A 100 10.37 36.59 15.64
CA GLY A 100 11.69 37.18 15.82
C GLY A 100 11.93 38.39 14.92
N SER A 101 12.89 39.24 15.28
CA SER A 101 13.35 40.34 14.44
C SER A 101 14.86 40.48 14.46
N LEU A 102 15.43 40.86 13.31
CA LEU A 102 16.86 41.05 13.11
C LEU A 102 17.13 42.40 12.44
N ALA A 103 17.68 43.34 13.22
CA ALA A 103 18.04 44.67 12.74
C ALA A 103 19.43 44.74 12.09
N SER A 104 20.30 43.76 12.35
CA SER A 104 21.66 43.73 11.82
C SER A 104 21.68 43.45 10.31
N SER A 105 22.53 44.13 9.55
CA SER A 105 22.75 43.79 8.15
C SER A 105 23.53 42.47 8.01
N MET A 106 23.07 41.64 7.08
CA MET A 106 23.72 40.43 6.63
C MET A 106 24.60 40.77 5.42
N ASP A 107 25.73 41.41 5.68
CA ASP A 107 26.67 41.79 4.62
C ASP A 107 27.61 40.60 4.29
N SER A 108 28.92 40.81 4.31
CA SER A 108 29.90 39.74 4.05
C SER A 108 29.99 38.68 5.15
N GLY A 109 29.28 38.84 6.27
CA GLY A 109 29.27 37.89 7.38
C GLY A 109 28.35 36.69 7.19
N VAL A 110 27.36 36.78 6.30
CA VAL A 110 26.37 35.71 6.07
C VAL A 110 26.46 35.19 4.63
N SER A 111 26.53 33.88 4.46
CA SER A 111 26.65 33.24 3.15
C SER A 111 25.30 32.90 2.53
N SER A 112 24.30 32.59 3.35
CA SER A 112 22.94 32.23 2.94
C SER A 112 21.99 32.36 4.13
N LEU A 113 20.70 32.49 3.85
CA LEU A 113 19.65 32.61 4.85
C LEU A 113 18.63 31.47 4.69
N THR A 114 18.27 30.83 5.79
CA THR A 114 17.18 29.86 5.84
C THR A 114 16.20 30.24 6.95
N LYS A 115 14.90 30.25 6.62
CA LYS A 115 13.81 30.44 7.58
C LYS A 115 13.05 29.13 7.75
N ASN A 116 13.04 28.62 8.98
CA ASN A 116 12.33 27.43 9.43
C ASN A 116 11.31 27.79 10.52
N GLY A 117 10.46 26.83 10.88
CA GLY A 117 9.43 26.99 11.93
C GLY A 117 8.27 27.90 11.51
N THR A 118 7.18 27.86 12.25
CA THR A 118 5.92 28.52 11.88
C THR A 118 5.86 30.01 12.21
N GLY A 119 6.76 30.53 13.05
CA GLY A 119 6.74 31.93 13.48
C GLY A 119 7.12 32.93 12.38
N LEU A 120 6.87 34.22 12.63
CA LEU A 120 7.24 35.32 11.76
C LEU A 120 8.63 35.86 12.12
N TRP A 121 9.50 36.01 11.12
CA TRP A 121 10.79 36.68 11.29
C TRP A 121 10.87 37.95 10.45
N THR A 122 11.17 39.09 11.08
CA THR A 122 11.33 40.40 10.42
C THR A 122 12.79 40.77 10.21
N LEU A 123 13.17 41.12 8.98
CA LEU A 123 14.49 41.65 8.63
C LEU A 123 14.40 43.15 8.38
N SER A 124 15.11 43.94 9.19
CA SER A 124 15.17 45.40 9.05
C SER A 124 16.51 45.91 8.56
N GLY A 125 17.56 45.08 8.61
CA GLY A 125 18.87 45.43 8.10
C GLY A 125 18.89 45.55 6.58
N ASN A 126 19.76 46.42 6.06
CA ASN A 126 20.07 46.50 4.63
C ASN A 126 21.09 45.40 4.28
N ASN A 127 20.64 44.31 3.69
CA ASN A 127 21.47 43.14 3.48
C ASN A 127 22.15 43.16 2.10
N SER A 128 23.37 42.63 2.02
CA SER A 128 24.16 42.56 0.77
C SER A 128 24.68 41.15 0.44
N TYR A 129 24.35 40.12 1.22
CA TYR A 129 24.68 38.73 0.91
C TYR A 129 24.08 38.25 -0.42
N THR A 130 24.76 37.31 -1.07
CA THR A 130 24.40 36.84 -2.42
C THR A 130 23.94 35.39 -2.49
N GLY A 131 24.22 34.57 -1.46
CA GLY A 131 23.71 33.20 -1.44
C GLY A 131 22.21 33.16 -1.19
N THR A 132 21.62 32.02 -1.51
CA THR A 132 20.16 31.83 -1.56
C THR A 132 19.47 32.13 -0.23
N THR A 133 18.29 32.71 -0.32
CA THR A 133 17.32 32.83 0.77
C THR A 133 16.26 31.74 0.60
N THR A 134 16.10 30.89 1.60
CA THR A 134 15.11 29.80 1.56
C THR A 134 14.11 29.95 2.71
N VAL A 135 12.82 29.99 2.39
CA VAL A 135 11.74 30.02 3.39
C VAL A 135 11.04 28.66 3.38
N ASN A 136 11.28 27.86 4.41
CA ASN A 136 10.72 26.51 4.54
C ASN A 136 9.38 26.47 5.27
N ALA A 137 9.12 27.42 6.18
CA ALA A 137 7.88 27.51 6.94
C ALA A 137 7.71 28.90 7.58
N GLY A 138 6.47 29.23 7.93
CA GLY A 138 6.11 30.52 8.56
C GLY A 138 6.35 31.71 7.63
N THR A 139 6.47 32.90 8.20
CA THR A 139 6.63 34.15 7.42
C THR A 139 8.04 34.70 7.54
N LEU A 140 8.67 35.03 6.42
CA LEU A 140 9.82 35.93 6.37
C LEU A 140 9.35 37.30 5.86
N ASN A 141 9.37 38.31 6.73
CA ASN A 141 8.99 39.67 6.41
C ASN A 141 10.23 40.56 6.27
N VAL A 142 10.39 41.24 5.14
CA VAL A 142 11.55 42.09 4.89
C VAL A 142 11.10 43.55 4.76
N ILE A 143 11.51 44.36 5.73
CA ILE A 143 11.30 45.83 5.72
C ILE A 143 12.60 46.60 5.40
N GLY A 144 13.75 45.93 5.54
CA GLY A 144 15.04 46.41 5.04
C GLY A 144 15.22 46.12 3.55
N SER A 145 16.44 45.70 3.17
CA SER A 145 16.72 45.25 1.79
C SER A 145 17.32 43.86 1.77
N LEU A 146 17.07 43.10 0.71
CA LEU A 146 17.84 41.90 0.37
C LEU A 146 19.04 42.26 -0.52
N GLY A 147 20.03 41.37 -0.54
CA GLY A 147 21.17 41.47 -1.47
C GLY A 147 20.85 40.90 -2.85
N ASN A 148 21.89 40.63 -3.65
CA ASN A 148 21.74 39.96 -4.95
C ASN A 148 21.54 38.44 -4.78
N THR A 149 20.44 38.06 -4.12
CA THR A 149 20.09 36.70 -3.73
C THR A 149 18.91 36.18 -4.53
N SER A 150 18.89 34.88 -4.81
CA SER A 150 17.67 34.19 -5.24
C SER A 150 16.84 33.80 -4.02
N VAL A 151 15.52 33.84 -4.15
CA VAL A 151 14.55 33.50 -3.10
C VAL A 151 13.77 32.26 -3.50
N ALA A 152 13.74 31.26 -2.63
CA ALA A 152 12.89 30.08 -2.76
C ALA A 152 11.92 30.02 -1.59
N VAL A 153 10.63 30.07 -1.88
CA VAL A 153 9.54 29.97 -0.89
C VAL A 153 8.91 28.58 -1.04
N ASN A 154 9.11 27.72 -0.06
CA ASN A 154 8.61 26.35 -0.08
C ASN A 154 7.16 26.29 0.43
N ALA A 155 6.51 25.14 0.23
CA ALA A 155 5.09 24.94 0.52
C ALA A 155 4.71 25.37 1.96
N ALA A 156 3.54 26.01 2.09
CA ALA A 156 3.02 26.56 3.34
C ALA A 156 3.87 27.67 4.01
N ALA A 157 4.89 28.19 3.34
CA ALA A 157 5.64 29.36 3.81
C ALA A 157 5.16 30.66 3.15
N THR A 158 5.44 31.79 3.80
CA THR A 158 5.10 33.12 3.31
C THR A 158 6.33 34.01 3.23
N PHE A 159 6.46 34.75 2.12
CA PHE A 159 7.50 35.75 1.94
C PHE A 159 6.87 37.11 1.68
N ALA A 160 7.17 38.10 2.52
CA ALA A 160 6.63 39.45 2.42
C ALA A 160 7.74 40.45 2.17
N TYR A 161 7.62 41.24 1.10
CA TYR A 161 8.63 42.22 0.72
C TYR A 161 8.11 43.26 -0.29
N ALA A 162 8.49 44.52 -0.11
CA ALA A 162 8.32 45.61 -1.08
C ALA A 162 9.68 46.24 -1.44
N GLY A 163 10.55 45.46 -2.08
CA GLY A 163 11.85 45.92 -2.54
C GLY A 163 12.43 45.04 -3.65
N SER A 164 13.73 45.15 -3.89
CA SER A 164 14.42 44.41 -4.96
C SER A 164 15.01 43.08 -4.48
N ILE A 165 14.68 42.00 -5.19
CA ILE A 165 15.33 40.70 -5.16
C ILE A 165 16.28 40.67 -6.35
N GLY A 166 17.60 40.68 -6.13
CA GLY A 166 18.53 40.74 -7.26
C GLY A 166 18.56 39.44 -8.09
N GLY A 167 18.26 38.29 -7.48
CA GLY A 167 18.14 36.99 -8.15
C GLY A 167 16.71 36.62 -8.55
N GLY A 168 16.49 35.33 -8.83
CA GLY A 168 15.16 34.81 -9.17
C GLY A 168 14.28 34.57 -7.94
N LEU A 169 12.96 34.58 -8.14
CA LEU A 169 11.95 34.23 -7.13
C LEU A 169 11.20 32.98 -7.59
N THR A 170 11.24 31.92 -6.79
CA THR A 170 10.44 30.72 -6.99
C THR A 170 9.49 30.55 -5.81
N VAL A 171 8.20 30.52 -6.12
CA VAL A 171 7.12 30.33 -5.14
C VAL A 171 6.51 28.96 -5.39
N ALA A 172 6.76 28.03 -4.46
CA ALA A 172 6.23 26.68 -4.55
C ALA A 172 4.70 26.66 -4.42
N ASN A 173 4.10 25.54 -4.76
CA ASN A 173 2.67 25.32 -4.53
C ASN A 173 2.31 25.62 -3.08
N THR A 174 1.16 26.26 -2.82
CA THR A 174 0.64 26.62 -1.48
C THR A 174 1.51 27.60 -0.68
N ALA A 175 2.66 28.02 -1.19
CA ALA A 175 3.42 29.12 -0.62
C ALA A 175 2.72 30.44 -0.95
N ALA A 176 2.93 31.45 -0.11
CA ALA A 176 2.35 32.78 -0.30
C ALA A 176 3.44 33.84 -0.49
N ILE A 177 3.14 34.83 -1.32
CA ILE A 177 3.85 36.10 -1.35
C ILE A 177 2.90 37.22 -0.94
N ILE A 178 3.43 38.16 -0.15
CA ILE A 178 2.81 39.44 0.14
C ILE A 178 3.69 40.48 -0.51
N VAL A 179 3.14 41.25 -1.43
CA VAL A 179 3.81 42.46 -1.91
C VAL A 179 3.57 43.51 -0.83
N GLY A 180 4.63 43.97 -0.15
CA GLY A 180 4.47 44.83 1.04
C GLY A 180 4.93 44.23 2.35
N ASP A 181 4.42 44.79 3.45
CA ASP A 181 4.78 44.44 4.82
C ASP A 181 3.70 43.54 5.45
N ALA A 182 4.09 42.32 5.86
CA ALA A 182 3.17 41.39 6.52
C ALA A 182 2.59 41.89 7.85
N LEU A 183 3.20 42.91 8.48
CA LEU A 183 2.77 43.47 9.75
C LEU A 183 1.88 44.72 9.59
N ALA A 184 1.75 45.25 8.37
CA ALA A 184 0.95 46.44 8.09
C ALA A 184 -0.08 46.14 7.01
N ALA A 185 -1.30 45.77 7.43
CA ALA A 185 -2.41 45.50 6.51
C ALA A 185 -2.68 46.72 5.59
N GLY A 186 -2.80 46.49 4.27
CA GLY A 186 -2.99 47.55 3.28
C GLY A 186 -1.69 48.25 2.87
N SER A 187 -0.52 47.71 3.21
CA SER A 187 0.77 48.26 2.85
C SER A 187 1.07 48.03 1.36
N THR A 188 0.88 49.07 0.55
CA THR A 188 1.18 49.01 -0.88
C THR A 188 2.67 49.23 -1.19
N GLY A 189 3.23 48.50 -2.15
CA GLY A 189 4.60 48.67 -2.63
C GLY A 189 4.94 47.91 -3.91
N THR A 190 6.21 47.96 -4.31
CA THR A 190 6.69 47.28 -5.52
C THR A 190 7.72 46.21 -5.14
N MET A 191 7.50 44.98 -5.59
CA MET A 191 8.47 43.89 -5.50
C MET A 191 9.16 43.73 -6.85
N THR A 192 10.45 44.08 -6.93
CA THR A 192 11.23 43.90 -8.15
C THR A 192 12.00 42.58 -8.11
N VAL A 193 11.82 41.71 -9.09
CA VAL A 193 12.54 40.44 -9.25
C VAL A 193 13.53 40.58 -10.41
N GLY A 194 14.82 40.55 -10.11
CA GLY A 194 15.89 40.70 -11.10
C GLY A 194 16.16 39.45 -11.94
N GLY A 195 15.85 38.27 -11.40
CA GLY A 195 15.91 36.99 -12.11
C GLY A 195 14.53 36.48 -12.54
N ASN A 196 14.43 35.19 -12.88
CA ASN A 196 13.16 34.59 -13.29
C ASN A 196 12.13 34.62 -12.14
N LEU A 197 10.88 34.92 -12.48
CA LEU A 197 9.72 34.74 -11.59
C LEU A 197 9.03 33.43 -11.94
N VAL A 198 8.94 32.53 -10.97
CA VAL A 198 8.27 31.24 -11.11
C VAL A 198 7.19 31.12 -10.04
N LEU A 199 5.94 31.27 -10.46
CA LEU A 199 4.76 30.99 -9.66
C LEU A 199 4.29 29.59 -10.02
N ASN A 200 4.44 28.63 -9.10
CA ASN A 200 3.91 27.29 -9.32
C ASN A 200 2.41 27.23 -8.97
N ASN A 201 1.75 26.15 -9.39
CA ASN A 201 0.33 25.90 -9.18
C ASN A 201 -0.13 26.16 -7.73
N ASN A 202 -1.16 26.99 -7.53
CA ASN A 202 -1.71 27.38 -6.23
C ASN A 202 -0.74 28.15 -5.31
N SER A 203 0.31 28.75 -5.84
CA SER A 203 1.01 29.82 -5.11
C SER A 203 0.03 30.98 -4.86
N LEU A 204 0.01 31.54 -3.66
CA LEU A 204 -0.87 32.65 -3.30
C LEU A 204 -0.14 33.97 -3.51
N LEU A 205 -0.76 34.90 -4.22
CA LEU A 205 -0.27 36.26 -4.39
C LEU A 205 -1.23 37.21 -3.68
N LEU A 206 -0.78 37.83 -2.59
CA LEU A 206 -1.57 38.78 -1.84
C LEU A 206 -1.16 40.19 -2.28
N PHE A 207 -2.13 40.91 -2.85
CA PHE A 207 -2.02 42.28 -3.33
C PHE A 207 -2.98 43.19 -2.56
N ASP A 208 -2.50 44.35 -2.16
CA ASP A 208 -3.30 45.47 -1.69
C ASP A 208 -3.53 46.42 -2.88
N LEU A 209 -4.78 46.63 -3.28
CA LEU A 209 -5.14 47.41 -4.47
C LEU A 209 -6.03 48.61 -4.14
N GLY A 210 -5.79 49.73 -4.80
CA GLY A 210 -6.50 50.98 -4.60
C GLY A 210 -5.86 52.13 -5.39
N THR A 211 -5.98 53.34 -4.88
CA THR A 211 -5.26 54.51 -5.43
C THR A 211 -3.75 54.34 -5.40
N ALA A 212 -3.23 53.78 -4.31
CA ALA A 212 -1.95 53.10 -4.29
C ALA A 212 -2.23 51.60 -4.43
N SER A 213 -1.40 50.90 -5.21
CA SER A 213 -1.56 49.47 -5.46
C SER A 213 -0.20 48.78 -5.42
N ASP A 214 -0.24 47.53 -5.01
CA ASP A 214 0.90 46.63 -5.13
C ASP A 214 1.23 46.31 -6.59
N LEU A 215 2.53 46.10 -6.84
CA LEU A 215 3.05 45.72 -8.16
C LEU A 215 4.22 44.74 -8.02
N ILE A 216 4.26 43.73 -8.88
CA ILE A 216 5.47 42.93 -9.12
C ILE A 216 6.11 43.37 -10.44
N GLU A 217 7.39 43.71 -10.39
CA GLU A 217 8.21 44.00 -11.57
C GLU A 217 9.16 42.82 -11.82
N ALA A 218 8.84 41.97 -12.79
CA ALA A 218 9.63 40.77 -13.12
C ALA A 218 10.61 41.05 -14.29
N ASN A 219 11.84 41.42 -13.95
CA ASN A 219 12.89 41.84 -14.87
C ASN A 219 13.79 40.68 -15.37
N GLY A 220 13.40 39.44 -15.11
CA GLY A 220 14.12 38.24 -15.51
C GLY A 220 14.02 37.89 -16.99
N SER A 221 14.68 36.80 -17.38
CA SER A 221 14.56 36.27 -18.75
C SER A 221 13.24 35.52 -18.99
N SER A 222 12.53 35.11 -17.93
CA SER A 222 11.26 34.41 -18.03
C SER A 222 10.34 34.62 -16.83
N VAL A 223 9.03 34.54 -17.07
CA VAL A 223 7.96 34.54 -16.08
C VAL A 223 7.08 33.32 -16.29
N THR A 224 6.72 32.62 -15.21
CA THR A 224 5.74 31.53 -15.19
C THR A 224 4.59 31.88 -14.26
N LEU A 225 3.35 31.80 -14.75
CA LEU A 225 2.11 32.11 -14.02
C LEU A 225 1.29 30.83 -13.81
N ASP A 226 0.92 30.51 -12.57
CA ASP A 226 0.09 29.34 -12.21
C ASP A 226 -0.58 29.53 -10.81
N GLY A 227 -0.61 30.76 -10.29
CA GLY A 227 -1.02 31.08 -8.91
C GLY A 227 -2.46 31.56 -8.74
N ILE A 228 -2.83 31.87 -7.50
CA ILE A 228 -4.10 32.47 -7.10
C ILE A 228 -3.84 33.89 -6.58
N VAL A 229 -4.52 34.88 -7.16
CA VAL A 229 -4.47 36.28 -6.76
C VAL A 229 -5.53 36.56 -5.70
N ARG A 230 -5.09 37.07 -4.56
CA ARG A 230 -5.93 37.60 -3.48
C ARG A 230 -5.72 39.09 -3.32
N VAL A 231 -6.80 39.80 -3.07
CA VAL A 231 -6.87 41.27 -3.07
C VAL A 231 -7.40 41.75 -1.73
N THR A 232 -6.63 42.60 -1.05
CA THR A 232 -7.17 43.50 -0.04
C THR A 232 -7.52 44.82 -0.72
N THR A 233 -8.72 45.34 -0.50
CA THR A 233 -9.13 46.63 -1.04
C THR A 233 -8.58 47.76 -0.16
N GLY A 234 -7.64 48.53 -0.71
CA GLY A 234 -7.13 49.77 -0.14
C GLY A 234 -8.00 50.98 -0.47
N ALA A 235 -7.58 52.15 0.03
CA ALA A 235 -8.30 53.39 -0.19
C ALA A 235 -8.44 53.72 -1.69
N GLY A 236 -9.68 53.97 -2.12
CA GLY A 236 -10.03 54.32 -3.49
C GLY A 236 -9.98 53.16 -4.49
N PHE A 237 -10.04 51.92 -4.00
CA PHE A 237 -10.38 50.78 -4.84
C PHE A 237 -11.80 50.95 -5.42
N THR A 238 -11.91 50.96 -6.74
CA THR A 238 -13.17 50.99 -7.50
C THR A 238 -13.13 50.02 -8.67
N ALA A 239 -14.22 49.92 -9.43
CA ALA A 239 -14.21 49.21 -10.71
C ALA A 239 -13.17 49.83 -11.64
N GLY A 240 -12.41 49.00 -12.36
CA GLY A 240 -11.27 49.43 -13.16
C GLY A 240 -10.26 48.30 -13.41
N SER A 241 -9.13 48.66 -14.01
CA SER A 241 -8.00 47.76 -14.24
C SER A 241 -6.86 48.10 -13.28
N TYR A 242 -6.28 47.09 -12.64
CA TYR A 242 -5.14 47.19 -11.74
C TYR A 242 -4.01 46.32 -12.27
N LYS A 243 -2.86 46.92 -12.57
CA LYS A 243 -1.68 46.15 -12.99
C LYS A 243 -1.12 45.39 -11.80
N LEU A 244 -1.03 44.06 -11.92
CA LEU A 244 -0.47 43.19 -10.89
C LEU A 244 1.01 42.86 -11.14
N ILE A 245 1.34 42.56 -12.40
CA ILE A 245 2.68 42.15 -12.80
C ILE A 245 3.06 42.91 -14.07
N ASP A 246 4.16 43.64 -14.01
CA ASP A 246 4.88 44.15 -15.18
C ASP A 246 6.09 43.22 -15.42
N TYR A 247 6.27 42.70 -16.62
CA TYR A 247 7.33 41.73 -16.86
C TYR A 247 8.15 42.00 -18.12
N THR A 248 9.33 41.39 -18.14
CA THR A 248 10.17 41.28 -19.32
C THR A 248 10.49 39.81 -19.64
N GLY A 249 11.01 39.56 -20.83
CA GLY A 249 11.40 38.22 -21.24
C GLY A 249 10.20 37.38 -21.71
N THR A 250 10.33 36.06 -21.62
CA THR A 250 9.31 35.13 -22.15
C THR A 250 8.29 34.73 -21.09
N LEU A 251 7.00 34.83 -21.42
CA LEU A 251 5.90 34.40 -20.57
C LEU A 251 5.53 32.92 -20.82
N THR A 252 5.42 32.15 -19.74
CA THR A 252 4.71 30.87 -19.68
C THR A 252 3.43 31.09 -18.87
N ASP A 253 2.30 31.20 -19.57
CA ASP A 253 1.01 31.43 -18.96
C ASP A 253 0.26 30.11 -18.76
N ASN A 254 0.24 29.59 -17.53
CA ASN A 254 -0.63 28.48 -17.13
C ASN A 254 -1.95 28.97 -16.51
N GLY A 255 -2.20 30.29 -16.54
CA GLY A 255 -3.37 30.96 -15.97
C GLY A 255 -3.18 31.36 -14.50
N LEU A 256 -3.52 32.60 -14.17
CA LEU A 256 -3.78 33.02 -12.79
C LEU A 256 -5.28 32.98 -12.51
N VAL A 257 -5.63 32.65 -11.27
CA VAL A 257 -7.03 32.63 -10.83
C VAL A 257 -7.26 33.67 -9.74
N THR A 258 -8.39 34.35 -9.77
CA THR A 258 -8.72 35.42 -8.82
C THR A 258 -9.48 34.90 -7.61
N GLN A 259 -9.34 35.60 -6.49
CA GLN A 259 -10.33 35.53 -5.44
C GLN A 259 -11.66 36.08 -5.92
N MET A 260 -12.67 35.76 -5.14
CA MET A 260 -13.96 36.37 -5.22
C MET A 260 -13.98 37.58 -4.25
N LEU A 261 -14.15 38.81 -4.77
CA LEU A 261 -14.17 40.05 -3.98
C LEU A 261 -15.57 40.66 -3.80
N ALA A 262 -15.86 41.22 -2.62
CA ALA A 262 -17.16 41.81 -2.33
C ALA A 262 -17.53 42.95 -3.26
N GLY A 263 -18.71 42.91 -3.86
CA GLY A 263 -19.14 43.98 -4.75
C GLY A 263 -18.46 43.98 -6.13
N TYR A 264 -17.59 43.01 -6.44
CA TYR A 264 -16.83 42.97 -7.69
C TYR A 264 -16.69 41.57 -8.30
N ASP A 265 -16.81 41.50 -9.62
CA ASP A 265 -16.29 40.40 -10.42
C ASP A 265 -14.85 40.70 -10.80
N LEU A 266 -13.95 39.74 -10.52
CA LEU A 266 -12.51 39.87 -10.76
C LEU A 266 -12.07 38.92 -11.87
N THR A 267 -11.40 39.45 -12.90
CA THR A 267 -10.79 38.64 -13.97
C THR A 267 -9.32 39.01 -14.17
N ILE A 268 -8.53 38.04 -14.64
CA ILE A 268 -7.15 38.28 -15.07
C ILE A 268 -7.14 38.55 -16.57
N ASP A 269 -6.51 39.65 -16.95
CA ASP A 269 -6.19 39.99 -18.33
C ASP A 269 -4.67 39.91 -18.51
N VAL A 270 -4.22 39.02 -19.40
CA VAL A 270 -2.81 38.83 -19.73
C VAL A 270 -2.54 39.51 -21.07
N ASP A 271 -1.94 40.69 -21.03
CA ASP A 271 -1.55 41.42 -22.24
C ASP A 271 -0.09 41.11 -22.59
N ALA A 272 0.09 40.01 -23.33
CA ALA A 272 1.41 39.60 -23.79
C ALA A 272 2.07 40.60 -24.76
N THR A 273 1.33 41.56 -25.33
CA THR A 273 1.87 42.58 -26.23
C THR A 273 2.54 43.70 -25.43
N ASN A 274 1.87 44.17 -24.38
CA ASN A 274 2.40 45.19 -23.48
C ASN A 274 3.26 44.59 -22.35
N GLN A 275 3.33 43.26 -22.25
CA GLN A 275 4.05 42.50 -21.23
C GLN A 275 3.58 42.83 -19.80
N ASP A 276 2.26 42.91 -19.61
CA ASP A 276 1.67 43.06 -18.29
C ASP A 276 0.52 42.07 -18.02
N VAL A 277 0.27 41.87 -16.72
CA VAL A 277 -0.82 41.07 -16.18
C VAL A 277 -1.66 41.98 -15.30
N ASN A 278 -2.93 42.12 -15.67
CA ASN A 278 -3.85 43.06 -15.04
C ASN A 278 -5.01 42.31 -14.38
N LEU A 279 -5.47 42.83 -13.25
CA LEU A 279 -6.74 42.48 -12.64
C LEU A 279 -7.81 43.45 -13.13
N ILE A 280 -8.87 42.95 -13.73
CA ILE A 280 -10.06 43.74 -14.05
C ILE A 280 -11.07 43.53 -12.94
N ALA A 281 -11.44 44.61 -12.24
CA ALA A 281 -12.50 44.63 -11.25
C ALA A 281 -13.75 45.30 -11.84
N SER A 282 -14.85 44.56 -11.93
CA SER A 282 -16.14 45.07 -12.43
C SER A 282 -17.13 45.13 -11.28
N ALA A 283 -17.68 46.31 -10.98
CA ALA A 283 -18.65 46.44 -9.88
C ALA A 283 -19.93 45.64 -10.19
N ILE A 284 -20.44 44.94 -9.18
CA ILE A 284 -21.73 44.24 -9.22
C ILE A 284 -22.82 45.15 -8.62
N ASN A 285 -24.05 45.07 -9.12
CA ASN A 285 -25.12 45.95 -8.68
C ASN A 285 -25.86 45.36 -7.45
N ALA A 286 -25.24 45.52 -6.27
CA ALA A 286 -25.72 44.98 -4.99
C ALA A 286 -26.32 46.04 -4.04
N GLN A 287 -27.12 45.58 -3.07
CA GLN A 287 -27.60 46.39 -1.93
C GLN A 287 -26.96 45.88 -0.63
N PHE A 288 -26.66 46.81 0.28
CA PHE A 288 -25.92 46.55 1.53
C PHE A 288 -26.84 46.63 2.74
N TRP A 289 -26.71 45.66 3.66
CA TRP A 289 -27.53 45.59 4.86
C TRP A 289 -27.14 46.66 5.86
N ASP A 290 -28.12 47.48 6.26
CA ASP A 290 -27.94 48.63 7.15
C ASP A 290 -28.57 48.42 8.53
N GLY A 291 -28.86 47.16 8.89
CA GLY A 291 -29.39 46.81 10.19
C GLY A 291 -30.80 47.37 10.43
N GLY A 292 -30.93 48.12 11.53
CA GLY A 292 -32.15 48.82 11.90
C GLY A 292 -32.26 50.23 11.31
N ASP A 293 -31.21 50.73 10.65
CA ASP A 293 -31.24 52.08 10.07
C ASP A 293 -32.07 52.09 8.78
N THR A 294 -32.92 53.10 8.66
CA THR A 294 -33.82 53.34 7.52
C THR A 294 -33.58 54.70 6.88
N THR A 295 -32.54 55.42 7.33
CA THR A 295 -32.19 56.77 6.94
C THR A 295 -30.72 56.85 6.57
N ALA A 296 -30.43 57.33 5.37
CA ALA A 296 -29.05 57.41 4.88
C ALA A 296 -28.18 58.36 5.70
N ASP A 297 -27.02 57.88 6.12
CA ASP A 297 -26.02 58.62 6.88
C ASP A 297 -24.61 58.58 6.25
N ASN A 298 -24.46 57.95 5.07
CA ASN A 298 -23.20 57.69 4.35
C ASN A 298 -22.28 56.68 5.04
N VAL A 299 -22.86 55.80 5.85
CA VAL A 299 -22.20 54.64 6.46
C VAL A 299 -23.07 53.41 6.17
N VAL A 300 -22.44 52.24 6.10
CA VAL A 300 -23.16 50.97 6.12
C VAL A 300 -22.99 50.41 7.53
N ASP A 301 -24.02 50.50 8.35
CA ASP A 301 -23.98 50.15 9.77
C ASP A 301 -23.99 48.63 10.00
N GLY A 302 -24.88 47.93 9.30
CA GLY A 302 -25.16 46.52 9.55
C GLY A 302 -25.75 46.25 10.93
N GLY A 303 -25.56 45.04 11.45
CA GLY A 303 -26.07 44.61 12.76
C GLY A 303 -27.45 43.96 12.71
N ASN A 304 -28.14 43.95 13.85
CA ASN A 304 -29.45 43.30 13.98
C ASN A 304 -30.55 44.08 13.25
N GLY A 305 -31.56 43.38 12.72
CA GLY A 305 -32.74 44.02 12.15
C GLY A 305 -33.73 43.03 11.54
N VAL A 306 -34.76 43.56 10.89
CA VAL A 306 -35.84 42.80 10.25
C VAL A 306 -35.77 43.00 8.75
N TRP A 307 -35.71 41.93 7.98
CA TRP A 307 -35.74 41.96 6.52
C TRP A 307 -37.14 41.65 6.01
N THR A 308 -37.78 42.68 5.46
CA THR A 308 -39.03 42.59 4.70
C THR A 308 -38.82 43.19 3.31
N ASN A 309 -39.70 42.88 2.36
CA ASN A 309 -39.66 43.50 1.03
C ASN A 309 -40.03 44.99 1.06
N ALA A 310 -40.77 45.44 2.09
CA ALA A 310 -41.22 46.82 2.22
C ALA A 310 -40.31 47.70 3.11
N GLY A 311 -39.52 47.09 4.00
CA GLY A 311 -38.60 47.80 4.89
C GLY A 311 -37.48 48.48 4.11
N THR A 312 -37.07 49.68 4.54
CA THR A 312 -36.10 50.54 3.82
C THR A 312 -34.71 50.52 4.45
N ASN A 313 -34.22 49.37 4.88
CA ASN A 313 -32.96 49.16 5.59
C ASN A 313 -31.85 48.56 4.73
N TRP A 314 -31.96 48.74 3.42
CA TRP A 314 -30.94 48.39 2.44
C TRP A 314 -30.37 49.65 1.82
N THR A 315 -29.05 49.72 1.67
CA THR A 315 -28.36 50.92 1.18
C THR A 315 -27.39 50.64 0.03
N LEU A 316 -26.80 51.69 -0.53
CA LEU A 316 -25.68 51.58 -1.50
C LEU A 316 -24.38 51.25 -0.76
N ALA A 317 -23.33 50.86 -1.50
CA ALA A 317 -22.03 50.49 -0.92
C ALA A 317 -21.38 51.58 -0.04
N ASP A 318 -21.79 52.83 -0.21
CA ASP A 318 -21.30 54.01 0.51
C ASP A 318 -22.29 54.53 1.58
N GLY A 319 -23.40 53.82 1.82
CA GLY A 319 -24.41 54.24 2.81
C GLY A 319 -25.25 55.46 2.41
N SER A 320 -25.11 55.96 1.17
CA SER A 320 -25.69 57.25 0.78
C SER A 320 -27.20 57.24 0.52
N ASN A 321 -27.85 56.08 0.50
CA ASN A 321 -29.28 55.98 0.17
C ASN A 321 -29.94 54.71 0.71
N ASN A 322 -30.93 54.86 1.60
CA ASN A 322 -31.71 53.75 2.14
C ASN A 322 -32.99 53.52 1.30
N THR A 323 -33.23 52.26 0.95
CA THR A 323 -34.25 51.82 0.00
C THR A 323 -34.83 50.47 0.41
N SER A 324 -35.98 50.11 -0.15
CA SER A 324 -36.57 48.79 0.03
C SER A 324 -35.81 47.69 -0.70
N TRP A 325 -35.86 46.46 -0.18
CA TRP A 325 -35.34 45.30 -0.89
C TRP A 325 -35.97 45.18 -2.29
N ALA A 326 -35.19 44.70 -3.26
CA ALA A 326 -35.59 44.56 -4.67
C ALA A 326 -35.90 45.88 -5.43
N ALA A 327 -35.41 47.04 -4.98
CA ALA A 327 -35.32 48.24 -5.82
C ALA A 327 -34.23 48.14 -6.92
N SER A 328 -33.29 47.18 -6.80
CA SER A 328 -32.23 46.90 -7.79
C SER A 328 -32.64 45.81 -8.79
N VAL A 329 -31.99 45.80 -9.96
CA VAL A 329 -32.28 44.85 -11.05
C VAL A 329 -31.64 43.48 -10.82
N GLU A 330 -30.52 43.41 -10.08
CA GLU A 330 -29.74 42.18 -9.85
C GLU A 330 -29.94 41.56 -8.46
N LYS A 331 -30.73 42.13 -7.54
CA LYS A 331 -31.09 41.58 -6.20
C LYS A 331 -29.97 40.81 -5.46
N ILE A 332 -28.75 41.37 -5.40
CA ILE A 332 -27.63 40.82 -4.62
C ILE A 332 -27.60 41.50 -3.25
N ALA A 333 -27.56 40.71 -2.17
CA ALA A 333 -27.58 41.21 -0.78
C ALA A 333 -26.20 41.06 -0.13
N VAL A 334 -25.64 42.16 0.37
CA VAL A 334 -24.32 42.18 1.03
C VAL A 334 -24.47 42.51 2.51
N LEU A 335 -24.09 41.56 3.36
CA LEU A 335 -24.03 41.70 4.81
C LEU A 335 -22.59 42.00 5.22
N GLY A 336 -22.21 43.27 5.10
CA GLY A 336 -20.82 43.73 5.29
C GLY A 336 -20.66 45.05 6.06
N GLY A 337 -21.75 45.59 6.63
CA GLY A 337 -21.71 46.82 7.44
C GLY A 337 -20.79 46.73 8.65
N ALA A 338 -20.59 47.84 9.37
CA ALA A 338 -19.66 47.94 10.49
C ALA A 338 -19.86 46.89 11.60
N ALA A 339 -21.10 46.45 11.84
CA ALA A 339 -21.45 45.45 12.84
C ALA A 339 -21.84 44.09 12.23
N SER A 340 -21.65 43.01 13.00
CA SER A 340 -22.27 41.68 12.79
C SER A 340 -23.64 41.60 13.47
N GLY A 341 -24.49 40.63 13.11
CA GLY A 341 -25.79 40.51 13.75
C GLY A 341 -26.72 39.38 13.29
N THR A 342 -27.95 39.41 13.78
CA THR A 342 -29.05 38.54 13.37
C THR A 342 -30.07 39.34 12.57
N VAL A 343 -30.36 38.89 11.37
CA VAL A 343 -31.37 39.44 10.47
C VAL A 343 -32.60 38.52 10.51
N GLN A 344 -33.73 39.02 11.00
CA GLN A 344 -34.99 38.29 11.04
C GLN A 344 -35.67 38.36 9.67
N VAL A 345 -35.81 37.23 8.97
CA VAL A 345 -36.44 37.18 7.65
C VAL A 345 -37.94 36.90 7.81
N GLU A 346 -38.77 37.92 7.56
CA GLU A 346 -40.23 37.85 7.78
C GLU A 346 -41.03 37.65 6.48
N ASP A 347 -40.46 38.02 5.33
CA ASP A 347 -41.09 37.87 4.01
C ASP A 347 -40.41 36.77 3.17
N ALA A 348 -41.07 36.40 2.07
CA ALA A 348 -40.38 35.73 0.97
C ALA A 348 -39.52 36.75 0.20
N VAL A 349 -38.21 36.68 0.37
CA VAL A 349 -37.25 37.61 -0.25
C VAL A 349 -36.49 36.92 -1.37
N GLU A 350 -36.66 37.40 -2.60
CA GLU A 350 -35.95 36.87 -3.77
C GLU A 350 -34.54 37.47 -3.85
N VAL A 351 -33.54 36.62 -4.05
CA VAL A 351 -32.13 37.01 -4.18
C VAL A 351 -31.49 36.34 -5.41
N ASN A 352 -30.62 37.06 -6.11
CA ASN A 352 -29.73 36.45 -7.12
C ASN A 352 -28.33 36.14 -6.55
N GLY A 353 -28.02 36.67 -5.36
CA GLY A 353 -26.79 36.38 -4.64
C GLY A 353 -26.83 36.87 -3.19
N LEU A 354 -26.06 36.21 -2.34
CA LEU A 354 -25.83 36.61 -0.95
C LEU A 354 -24.33 36.71 -0.71
N GLN A 355 -23.91 37.72 0.04
CA GLN A 355 -22.55 37.82 0.52
C GLN A 355 -22.49 38.16 2.01
N PHE A 356 -21.56 37.51 2.70
CA PHE A 356 -21.25 37.71 4.10
C PHE A 356 -19.78 38.11 4.26
N ALA A 357 -19.56 39.39 4.54
CA ALA A 357 -18.23 39.92 4.87
C ALA A 357 -18.00 39.99 6.39
N ARG A 358 -19.02 39.66 7.19
CA ARG A 358 -18.97 39.49 8.65
C ARG A 358 -19.89 38.37 9.10
N ASP A 359 -19.74 37.98 10.35
CA ASP A 359 -20.59 36.95 10.95
C ASP A 359 -22.05 37.41 11.01
N TYR A 360 -22.94 36.71 10.35
CA TYR A 360 -24.38 37.00 10.39
C TYR A 360 -25.20 35.73 10.46
N THR A 361 -26.35 35.85 11.11
CA THR A 361 -27.42 34.84 11.08
C THR A 361 -28.62 35.40 10.36
N LEU A 362 -29.08 34.74 9.28
CA LEU A 362 -30.41 34.97 8.71
C LEU A 362 -31.39 34.04 9.42
N ALA A 363 -32.12 34.58 10.40
CA ALA A 363 -33.05 33.85 11.25
C ALA A 363 -34.41 33.67 10.58
N ASP A 364 -35.04 32.51 10.79
CA ASP A 364 -36.43 32.29 10.38
C ASP A 364 -37.39 33.06 11.30
N ALA A 365 -38.06 34.09 10.74
CA ALA A 365 -39.13 34.83 11.40
C ALA A 365 -40.48 34.65 10.68
N GLY A 366 -40.67 33.54 9.97
CA GLY A 366 -41.86 33.23 9.17
C GLY A 366 -41.70 33.53 7.66
N GLY A 367 -40.53 34.03 7.24
CA GLY A 367 -40.16 34.29 5.86
C GLY A 367 -39.32 33.18 5.21
N GLN A 368 -38.79 33.45 4.02
CA GLN A 368 -37.93 32.52 3.27
C GLN A 368 -37.02 33.26 2.28
N ILE A 369 -35.83 32.72 2.05
CA ILE A 369 -34.95 33.14 0.95
C ILE A 369 -35.37 32.40 -0.32
N GLN A 370 -35.73 33.13 -1.38
CA GLN A 370 -36.13 32.57 -2.66
C GLN A 370 -35.01 32.74 -3.69
N ILE A 371 -34.66 31.64 -4.36
CA ILE A 371 -33.64 31.60 -5.41
C ILE A 371 -34.24 31.04 -6.72
N ALA A 372 -33.90 31.70 -7.83
CA ALA A 372 -34.38 31.33 -9.16
C ALA A 372 -33.25 30.89 -10.10
N ASP A 373 -32.04 31.40 -9.89
CA ASP A 373 -30.89 31.12 -10.77
C ASP A 373 -30.38 29.70 -10.55
N ALA A 374 -29.91 29.06 -11.63
CA ALA A 374 -29.40 27.70 -11.59
C ALA A 374 -28.24 27.52 -10.57
N ALA A 375 -27.51 28.59 -10.28
CA ALA A 375 -26.44 28.66 -9.30
C ALA A 375 -26.39 30.06 -8.67
N THR A 376 -27.30 30.35 -7.75
CA THR A 376 -27.26 31.54 -6.90
C THR A 376 -26.03 31.49 -6.00
N GLU A 377 -25.17 32.50 -6.11
CA GLU A 377 -23.95 32.56 -5.30
C GLU A 377 -24.29 32.88 -3.83
N ILE A 378 -23.69 32.14 -2.91
CA ILE A 378 -23.61 32.49 -1.49
C ILE A 378 -22.14 32.55 -1.11
N ARG A 379 -21.63 33.78 -1.01
CA ARG A 379 -20.24 34.04 -0.70
C ARG A 379 -20.04 34.30 0.77
N VAL A 380 -19.05 33.64 1.37
CA VAL A 380 -18.65 33.88 2.75
C VAL A 380 -17.17 34.18 2.79
N ASP A 381 -16.81 35.39 3.22
CA ASP A 381 -15.44 35.87 3.20
C ASP A 381 -14.55 35.09 4.19
N THR A 382 -13.23 35.23 4.04
CA THR A 382 -12.26 34.51 4.87
C THR A 382 -12.45 34.80 6.36
N ALA A 383 -12.38 33.76 7.19
CA ALA A 383 -12.59 33.83 8.64
C ALA A 383 -13.98 34.31 9.08
N VAL A 384 -14.96 34.33 8.17
CA VAL A 384 -16.36 34.65 8.47
C VAL A 384 -17.20 33.37 8.56
N THR A 385 -18.19 33.37 9.45
CA THR A 385 -19.25 32.36 9.54
C THR A 385 -20.62 32.98 9.28
N ALA A 386 -21.27 32.54 8.20
CA ALA A 386 -22.66 32.87 7.89
C ALA A 386 -23.57 31.71 8.33
N THR A 387 -24.65 32.02 9.03
CA THR A 387 -25.66 31.02 9.45
C THR A 387 -26.98 31.31 8.75
N LEU A 388 -27.53 30.31 8.07
CA LEU A 388 -28.84 30.37 7.41
C LEU A 388 -29.82 29.44 8.14
N ASP A 389 -30.71 30.06 8.91
CA ASP A 389 -31.83 29.40 9.58
C ASP A 389 -33.15 29.61 8.82
N ALA A 390 -33.30 30.77 8.17
CA ALA A 390 -34.39 31.01 7.23
C ALA A 390 -34.37 29.98 6.08
N PRO A 391 -35.52 29.36 5.73
CA PRO A 391 -35.61 28.39 4.64
C PRO A 391 -35.16 28.96 3.29
N VAL A 392 -34.35 28.22 2.54
CA VAL A 392 -34.00 28.52 1.15
C VAL A 392 -34.86 27.69 0.20
N THR A 393 -35.54 28.37 -0.74
CA THR A 393 -36.60 27.80 -1.57
C THR A 393 -36.49 28.28 -3.02
N GLY A 394 -37.21 27.64 -3.95
CA GLY A 394 -37.32 28.08 -5.34
C GLY A 394 -36.80 27.07 -6.36
N ALA A 395 -36.77 27.46 -7.64
CA ALA A 395 -36.36 26.57 -8.72
C ALA A 395 -34.82 26.53 -8.91
N GLY A 396 -34.11 27.49 -8.31
CA GLY A 396 -32.67 27.66 -8.46
C GLY A 396 -31.82 26.68 -7.64
N GLY A 397 -30.49 26.81 -7.78
CA GLY A 397 -29.47 26.08 -7.03
C GLY A 397 -28.53 27.04 -6.30
N ILE A 398 -27.63 26.51 -5.47
CA ILE A 398 -26.70 27.30 -4.66
C ILE A 398 -25.25 27.04 -5.10
N SER A 399 -24.44 28.08 -5.14
CA SER A 399 -22.97 27.99 -5.24
C SER A 399 -22.33 28.68 -4.04
N LYS A 400 -21.83 27.89 -3.09
CA LYS A 400 -21.05 28.37 -1.94
C LYS A 400 -19.62 28.69 -2.38
N THR A 401 -19.23 29.95 -2.20
CA THR A 401 -17.91 30.49 -2.54
C THR A 401 -17.30 31.25 -1.36
N GLY A 402 -16.08 31.72 -1.52
CA GLY A 402 -15.28 32.34 -0.46
C GLY A 402 -14.78 31.33 0.59
N ASP A 403 -13.69 31.66 1.27
CA ASP A 403 -13.00 30.72 2.17
C ASP A 403 -13.71 30.51 3.51
N GLY A 404 -14.71 31.33 3.83
CA GLY A 404 -15.48 31.24 5.06
C GLY A 404 -16.44 30.06 5.15
N THR A 405 -17.15 30.00 6.27
CA THR A 405 -18.08 28.91 6.59
C THR A 405 -19.53 29.35 6.41
N LEU A 406 -20.28 28.64 5.59
CA LEU A 406 -21.74 28.74 5.51
C LEU A 406 -22.35 27.59 6.32
N VAL A 407 -23.21 27.88 7.28
CA VAL A 407 -23.89 26.88 8.11
C VAL A 407 -25.37 26.92 7.82
N PHE A 408 -25.97 25.79 7.44
CA PHE A 408 -27.43 25.65 7.43
C PHE A 408 -27.92 25.08 8.75
N THR A 409 -28.78 25.81 9.45
CA THR A 409 -29.39 25.39 10.72
C THR A 409 -30.90 25.26 10.66
N SER A 410 -31.50 25.57 9.51
CA SER A 410 -32.94 25.48 9.30
C SER A 410 -33.48 24.09 9.65
N ALA A 411 -34.75 24.02 10.05
CA ALA A 411 -35.35 22.74 10.41
C ALA A 411 -35.26 21.70 9.27
N ASN A 412 -35.22 20.42 9.63
CA ASN A 412 -35.10 19.31 8.68
C ASN A 412 -36.16 19.42 7.56
N GLY A 413 -35.70 19.44 6.31
CA GLY A 413 -36.56 19.51 5.12
C GLY A 413 -37.09 20.91 4.79
N SER A 414 -36.70 21.96 5.53
CA SER A 414 -37.13 23.33 5.25
C SER A 414 -36.48 23.92 3.99
N ASN A 415 -35.24 23.56 3.67
CA ASN A 415 -34.62 23.98 2.42
C ASN A 415 -35.13 23.12 1.25
N THR A 416 -35.90 23.73 0.34
CA THR A 416 -36.62 23.03 -0.75
C THR A 416 -36.26 23.55 -2.14
N TYR A 417 -35.12 24.21 -2.31
CA TYR A 417 -34.66 24.62 -3.63
C TYR A 417 -34.39 23.39 -4.54
N ALA A 418 -34.72 23.51 -5.82
CA ALA A 418 -34.73 22.37 -6.75
C ALA A 418 -33.41 22.14 -7.50
N GLY A 419 -32.56 23.16 -7.60
CA GLY A 419 -31.26 23.10 -8.27
C GLY A 419 -30.14 22.48 -7.44
N PRO A 420 -28.94 22.31 -8.02
CA PRO A 420 -27.81 21.68 -7.35
C PRO A 420 -27.24 22.56 -6.23
N THR A 421 -26.50 21.94 -5.31
CA THR A 421 -25.65 22.64 -4.33
C THR A 421 -24.19 22.45 -4.73
N VAL A 422 -23.47 23.53 -5.00
CA VAL A 422 -22.04 23.51 -5.31
C VAL A 422 -21.29 24.14 -4.15
N VAL A 423 -20.32 23.43 -3.57
CA VAL A 423 -19.36 23.95 -2.61
C VAL A 423 -18.07 24.22 -3.37
N ALA A 424 -18.00 25.38 -4.04
CA ALA A 424 -16.86 25.75 -4.87
C ALA A 424 -15.60 25.99 -4.04
N SER A 425 -15.74 26.70 -2.91
CA SER A 425 -14.67 26.96 -1.95
C SER A 425 -15.17 27.20 -0.52
N GLY A 426 -14.25 27.12 0.44
CA GLY A 426 -14.54 27.22 1.86
C GLY A 426 -15.40 26.06 2.36
N THR A 427 -16.13 26.30 3.45
CA THR A 427 -16.91 25.25 4.11
C THR A 427 -18.41 25.50 3.98
N LEU A 428 -19.14 24.46 3.59
CA LEU A 428 -20.58 24.34 3.78
C LEU A 428 -20.84 23.31 4.89
N LYS A 429 -21.39 23.76 6.01
CA LYS A 429 -21.74 22.91 7.15
C LYS A 429 -23.25 22.64 7.18
N VAL A 430 -23.59 21.37 7.31
CA VAL A 430 -24.95 20.89 7.60
C VAL A 430 -25.08 20.85 9.12
N GLY A 431 -25.80 21.82 9.69
CA GLY A 431 -25.98 21.98 11.13
C GLY A 431 -27.17 21.20 11.70
N THR A 432 -28.07 20.73 10.85
CA THR A 432 -29.27 19.94 11.22
C THR A 432 -29.51 18.84 10.19
N ASP A 433 -30.13 17.74 10.61
CA ASP A 433 -30.37 16.59 9.73
C ASP A 433 -31.13 16.99 8.46
N ASN A 434 -30.57 16.63 7.31
CA ASN A 434 -31.10 16.94 5.98
C ASN A 434 -31.42 18.43 5.79
N SER A 435 -30.53 19.30 6.26
CA SER A 435 -30.64 20.74 5.99
C SER A 435 -30.44 21.05 4.51
N LEU A 436 -29.74 20.22 3.72
CA LEU A 436 -29.75 20.35 2.25
C LEU A 436 -30.91 19.56 1.64
N PRO A 437 -31.44 19.96 0.46
CA PRO A 437 -32.47 19.21 -0.24
C PRO A 437 -32.03 17.77 -0.53
N THR A 438 -32.91 16.81 -0.23
CA THR A 438 -32.52 15.38 -0.24
C THR A 438 -32.48 14.71 -1.62
N SER A 439 -32.96 15.41 -2.66
CA SER A 439 -33.07 14.91 -4.02
C SER A 439 -32.14 15.61 -5.02
N THR A 440 -31.45 16.67 -4.61
CA THR A 440 -30.63 17.48 -5.52
C THR A 440 -29.17 17.00 -5.54
N ALA A 441 -28.47 17.32 -6.61
CA ALA A 441 -27.05 17.02 -6.75
C ALA A 441 -26.21 17.93 -5.83
N VAL A 442 -25.14 17.38 -5.26
CA VAL A 442 -24.11 18.14 -4.56
C VAL A 442 -22.78 18.00 -5.29
N THR A 443 -22.09 19.11 -5.51
CA THR A 443 -20.72 19.15 -6.05
C THR A 443 -19.80 19.78 -5.02
N VAL A 444 -18.64 19.17 -4.75
CA VAL A 444 -17.62 19.70 -3.82
C VAL A 444 -16.32 19.96 -4.59
N GLY A 445 -15.82 21.19 -4.48
CA GLY A 445 -14.72 21.70 -5.30
C GLY A 445 -15.16 22.08 -6.71
N SER A 446 -14.47 23.04 -7.31
CA SER A 446 -14.72 23.48 -8.69
C SER A 446 -13.48 24.14 -9.29
N GLY A 447 -13.05 23.70 -10.48
CA GLY A 447 -11.82 24.22 -11.08
C GLY A 447 -10.64 24.03 -10.13
N PRO A 448 -9.73 25.00 -9.96
CA PRO A 448 -8.57 24.85 -9.06
C PRO A 448 -8.95 24.83 -7.56
N PHE A 449 -10.17 25.25 -7.22
CA PHE A 449 -10.60 25.42 -5.84
C PHE A 449 -11.08 24.10 -5.22
N THR A 450 -10.69 23.91 -3.97
CA THR A 450 -11.21 22.83 -3.12
C THR A 450 -12.36 23.33 -2.26
N GLY A 451 -13.40 22.52 -2.12
CA GLY A 451 -14.52 22.77 -1.21
C GLY A 451 -14.55 21.80 -0.04
N ASN A 452 -15.28 22.16 1.01
CA ASN A 452 -15.46 21.36 2.21
C ASN A 452 -16.95 21.22 2.53
N LEU A 453 -17.49 20.00 2.47
CA LEU A 453 -18.83 19.69 3.00
C LEU A 453 -18.68 19.09 4.39
N ASP A 454 -19.18 19.77 5.42
CA ASP A 454 -19.06 19.37 6.81
C ASP A 454 -20.39 18.82 7.35
N LEU A 455 -20.40 17.52 7.67
CA LEU A 455 -21.48 16.75 8.28
C LEU A 455 -21.06 16.25 9.67
N SER A 456 -20.23 17.02 10.38
CA SER A 456 -19.75 16.68 11.73
C SER A 456 -20.89 16.47 12.74
N ASP A 457 -22.01 17.19 12.57
CA ASP A 457 -23.08 17.24 13.57
C ASP A 457 -24.43 16.69 13.07
N ALA A 458 -24.57 16.33 11.79
CA ALA A 458 -25.87 16.03 11.17
C ALA A 458 -25.79 14.98 10.06
N ASN A 459 -26.88 14.21 9.91
CA ASN A 459 -27.08 13.28 8.80
C ASN A 459 -27.49 14.05 7.55
N GLN A 460 -27.09 13.57 6.37
CA GLN A 460 -27.51 14.18 5.12
C GLN A 460 -27.77 13.12 4.05
N ARG A 461 -28.92 13.23 3.38
CA ARG A 461 -29.26 12.48 2.17
C ARG A 461 -29.22 13.42 0.96
N ILE A 462 -28.70 12.99 -0.19
CA ILE A 462 -28.60 13.80 -1.41
C ILE A 462 -28.93 12.98 -2.67
N GLY A 463 -29.24 13.68 -3.76
CA GLY A 463 -29.56 13.06 -5.05
C GLY A 463 -28.35 12.42 -5.73
N SER A 464 -27.21 13.10 -5.75
CA SER A 464 -25.92 12.59 -6.26
C SER A 464 -24.78 13.41 -5.67
N LEU A 465 -23.56 12.88 -5.69
CA LEU A 465 -22.36 13.59 -5.24
C LEU A 465 -21.29 13.59 -6.33
N GLN A 466 -20.75 14.76 -6.64
CA GLN A 466 -19.56 14.91 -7.44
C GLN A 466 -18.47 15.63 -6.63
N ILE A 467 -17.22 15.17 -6.70
CA ILE A 467 -16.06 15.92 -6.22
C ILE A 467 -15.23 16.33 -7.44
N ALA A 468 -15.16 17.64 -7.70
CA ALA A 468 -14.79 18.20 -9.01
C ALA A 468 -13.70 19.29 -8.93
N SER A 469 -12.76 19.16 -8.00
CA SER A 469 -11.57 20.03 -7.94
C SER A 469 -10.44 19.52 -8.85
N ASP A 470 -9.73 20.44 -9.47
CA ASP A 470 -8.47 20.27 -10.21
C ASP A 470 -7.32 20.83 -9.35
N ASN A 471 -7.02 20.12 -8.26
CA ASN A 471 -6.01 20.52 -7.30
C ASN A 471 -5.02 19.39 -7.03
N THR A 472 -3.73 19.72 -7.15
CA THR A 472 -2.62 18.78 -7.00
C THR A 472 -2.19 18.57 -5.54
N ASN A 473 -2.51 19.50 -4.64
CA ASN A 473 -1.95 19.54 -3.28
C ASN A 473 -3.00 19.39 -2.17
N LEU A 474 -4.19 19.94 -2.38
CA LEU A 474 -5.25 19.99 -1.38
C LEU A 474 -6.38 19.04 -1.76
N PHE A 475 -6.99 18.45 -0.74
CA PHE A 475 -8.19 17.65 -0.90
C PHE A 475 -9.42 18.56 -0.89
N SER A 476 -10.34 18.35 -1.81
CA SER A 476 -11.75 18.64 -1.53
C SER A 476 -12.24 17.61 -0.51
N THR A 477 -12.90 18.06 0.55
CA THR A 477 -13.23 17.19 1.68
C THR A 477 -14.73 17.09 1.90
N VAL A 478 -15.16 15.91 2.34
CA VAL A 478 -16.46 15.69 2.95
C VAL A 478 -16.20 15.06 4.32
N THR A 479 -16.58 15.73 5.39
CA THR A 479 -16.37 15.23 6.77
C THR A 479 -17.68 14.66 7.30
N VAL A 480 -17.66 13.43 7.80
CA VAL A 480 -18.83 12.74 8.39
C VAL A 480 -18.52 12.44 9.85
N GLY A 481 -19.25 13.10 10.76
CA GLY A 481 -19.06 12.97 12.20
C GLY A 481 -19.40 11.59 12.76
N ALA A 482 -18.98 11.32 13.99
CA ALA A 482 -19.27 10.05 14.66
C ALA A 482 -20.79 9.86 14.81
N GLY A 483 -21.30 8.71 14.38
CA GLY A 483 -22.75 8.43 14.40
C GLY A 483 -23.55 9.09 13.27
N GLN A 484 -22.92 9.93 12.45
CA GLN A 484 -23.56 10.57 11.31
C GLN A 484 -23.39 9.75 10.04
N THR A 485 -24.32 9.93 9.10
CA THR A 485 -24.34 9.25 7.81
C THR A 485 -24.57 10.23 6.66
N LEU A 486 -23.72 10.13 5.63
CA LEU A 486 -23.98 10.69 4.31
C LEU A 486 -24.59 9.60 3.41
N THR A 487 -25.81 9.82 2.94
CA THR A 487 -26.48 8.93 1.97
C THR A 487 -26.58 9.57 0.59
N VAL A 488 -26.06 8.91 -0.44
CA VAL A 488 -26.10 9.33 -1.84
C VAL A 488 -27.06 8.43 -2.61
N ASN A 489 -28.16 8.98 -3.12
CA ASN A 489 -29.22 8.23 -3.82
C ASN A 489 -29.00 8.09 -5.32
N GLY A 490 -27.84 8.48 -5.81
CA GLY A 490 -27.51 8.52 -7.23
C GLY A 490 -26.05 8.18 -7.43
N ALA A 491 -25.45 8.76 -8.45
CA ALA A 491 -24.04 8.53 -8.71
C ALA A 491 -23.18 9.24 -7.64
N LEU A 492 -22.07 8.59 -7.28
CA LEU A 492 -20.93 9.22 -6.63
C LEU A 492 -19.78 9.26 -7.64
N ILE A 493 -19.33 10.45 -7.99
CA ILE A 493 -18.31 10.69 -9.01
C ILE A 493 -17.17 11.50 -8.41
N VAL A 494 -15.93 11.06 -8.60
CA VAL A 494 -14.73 11.83 -8.29
C VAL A 494 -13.96 12.10 -9.57
N GLY A 495 -13.73 13.38 -9.87
CA GLY A 495 -13.02 13.83 -11.05
C GLY A 495 -13.84 14.80 -11.91
N ILE A 496 -13.15 15.35 -12.92
CA ILE A 496 -13.69 16.33 -13.86
C ILE A 496 -13.62 15.76 -15.27
N ALA A 497 -14.69 15.88 -16.05
CA ALA A 497 -14.68 15.60 -17.47
C ALA A 497 -14.18 16.85 -18.21
N ASN A 498 -13.03 16.74 -18.88
CA ASN A 498 -12.46 17.85 -19.66
C ASN A 498 -11.54 17.31 -20.77
N ASN A 499 -10.88 18.21 -21.49
CA ASN A 499 -9.97 17.93 -22.60
C ASN A 499 -8.50 18.28 -22.29
N VAL A 500 -8.17 18.57 -21.02
CA VAL A 500 -6.83 18.92 -20.53
C VAL A 500 -6.40 17.94 -19.43
N LYS A 501 -5.18 18.04 -18.91
CA LYS A 501 -4.76 17.23 -17.77
C LYS A 501 -5.41 17.79 -16.51
N THR A 502 -6.04 16.94 -15.71
CA THR A 502 -6.54 17.35 -14.38
C THR A 502 -6.06 16.43 -13.28
N GLN A 503 -6.00 16.97 -12.06
CA GLN A 503 -5.69 16.22 -10.85
C GLN A 503 -6.77 16.49 -9.80
N THR A 504 -7.57 15.49 -9.46
CA THR A 504 -8.57 15.59 -8.40
C THR A 504 -8.12 14.83 -7.17
N ARG A 505 -8.08 15.52 -6.03
CA ARG A 505 -7.85 14.90 -4.72
C ARG A 505 -9.12 15.07 -3.89
N ALA A 506 -9.70 13.95 -3.49
CA ALA A 506 -10.93 13.87 -2.72
C ALA A 506 -10.72 13.06 -1.45
N ALA A 507 -11.19 13.57 -0.31
CA ALA A 507 -11.22 12.84 0.95
C ALA A 507 -12.65 12.86 1.50
N ILE A 508 -13.25 11.68 1.68
CA ILE A 508 -14.48 11.55 2.47
C ILE A 508 -14.05 10.86 3.76
N THR A 509 -14.12 11.57 4.88
CA THR A 509 -13.41 11.22 6.11
C THR A 509 -14.29 11.44 7.34
N GLY A 510 -13.76 11.09 8.52
CA GLY A 510 -14.44 11.18 9.80
C GLY A 510 -15.11 9.85 10.20
N PRO A 511 -15.31 9.60 11.50
CA PRO A 511 -15.71 8.28 12.00
C PRO A 511 -17.16 7.85 11.66
N GLY A 512 -17.89 8.64 10.86
CA GLY A 512 -19.23 8.32 10.38
C GLY A 512 -19.28 7.36 9.19
N ALA A 513 -20.46 7.27 8.57
CA ALA A 513 -20.76 6.35 7.48
C ALA A 513 -20.99 7.07 6.14
N LEU A 514 -20.43 6.52 5.06
CA LEU A 514 -20.80 6.87 3.68
C LEU A 514 -21.61 5.73 3.06
N VAL A 515 -22.82 6.04 2.59
CA VAL A 515 -23.72 5.09 1.92
C VAL A 515 -24.06 5.59 0.53
N VAL A 516 -23.68 4.86 -0.51
CA VAL A 516 -24.12 5.08 -1.89
C VAL A 516 -25.15 4.01 -2.24
N ASP A 517 -26.42 4.39 -2.36
CA ASP A 517 -27.52 3.44 -2.49
C ASP A 517 -28.39 3.74 -3.71
N ASN A 518 -27.90 3.31 -4.88
CA ASN A 518 -28.66 3.32 -6.11
C ASN A 518 -28.14 2.25 -7.08
N ALA A 519 -28.82 1.10 -7.11
CA ALA A 519 -28.48 -0.03 -7.96
C ALA A 519 -28.54 0.25 -9.48
N ASN A 520 -29.07 1.41 -9.90
CA ASN A 520 -29.11 1.86 -11.30
C ASN A 520 -28.03 2.91 -11.63
N ALA A 521 -27.38 3.50 -10.62
CA ALA A 521 -26.31 4.47 -10.79
C ALA A 521 -24.93 3.83 -10.62
N ASN A 522 -23.89 4.52 -11.07
CA ASN A 522 -22.52 4.06 -10.92
C ASN A 522 -21.83 4.78 -9.75
N PHE A 523 -20.90 4.07 -9.11
CA PHE A 523 -19.80 4.70 -8.38
C PHE A 523 -18.62 4.85 -9.33
N GLU A 524 -18.01 6.03 -9.40
CA GLU A 524 -16.91 6.31 -10.32
C GLU A 524 -15.79 7.13 -9.64
N ALA A 525 -14.71 6.44 -9.24
CA ALA A 525 -13.47 7.08 -8.81
C ALA A 525 -12.56 7.29 -10.02
N GLY A 526 -12.58 8.50 -10.57
CA GLY A 526 -11.92 8.85 -11.82
C GLY A 526 -12.92 8.96 -12.97
N LEU A 527 -13.37 10.19 -13.23
CA LEU A 527 -14.29 10.50 -14.32
C LEU A 527 -13.56 10.50 -15.69
N GLN A 528 -14.17 9.86 -16.68
CA GLN A 528 -13.67 9.79 -18.06
C GLN A 528 -13.71 11.16 -18.79
N THR A 529 -12.71 11.44 -19.63
CA THR A 529 -12.70 12.57 -20.58
C THR A 529 -13.59 12.31 -21.81
N VAL A 530 -14.30 13.34 -22.28
CA VAL A 530 -15.47 13.32 -23.20
C VAL A 530 -15.47 12.22 -24.27
N THR A 531 -16.55 11.44 -24.40
CA THR A 531 -16.59 10.24 -25.26
C THR A 531 -16.83 10.47 -26.77
N SER A 532 -16.83 11.71 -27.28
CA SER A 532 -17.29 12.04 -28.64
C SER A 532 -16.27 12.83 -29.49
N GLN A 533 -15.94 12.29 -30.66
CA GLN A 533 -15.21 12.97 -31.74
C GLN A 533 -16.10 13.98 -32.50
N THR A 534 -16.53 15.06 -31.85
CA THR A 534 -17.18 16.18 -32.57
C THR A 534 -16.32 17.43 -32.48
N ALA A 535 -16.08 18.08 -33.63
CA ALA A 535 -15.23 19.27 -33.76
C ALA A 535 -15.65 20.50 -32.91
N ALA A 536 -16.83 20.46 -32.28
CA ALA A 536 -17.36 21.52 -31.43
C ALA A 536 -16.75 21.57 -30.01
N ASN A 537 -15.85 20.65 -29.64
CA ASN A 537 -15.31 20.51 -28.27
C ASN A 537 -13.79 20.77 -28.17
N LEU A 538 -13.21 21.43 -29.16
CA LEU A 538 -11.83 21.89 -29.17
C LEU A 538 -11.78 23.33 -28.63
N LEU A 539 -10.88 23.59 -27.67
CA LEU A 539 -10.49 24.97 -27.34
C LEU A 539 -10.02 25.68 -28.62
N PRO A 540 -10.27 27.00 -28.77
CA PRO A 540 -9.57 27.78 -29.78
C PRO A 540 -8.07 27.56 -29.56
N ASN A 541 -7.37 27.01 -30.55
CA ASN A 541 -5.92 26.72 -30.55
C ASN A 541 -5.43 25.40 -29.91
N ALA A 542 -6.28 24.40 -29.67
CA ALA A 542 -5.80 23.07 -29.25
C ALA A 542 -5.03 22.36 -30.38
N THR A 543 -3.72 22.14 -30.20
CA THR A 543 -2.81 21.46 -31.15
C THR A 543 -2.59 19.98 -30.84
N THR A 544 -3.13 19.46 -29.73
CA THR A 544 -2.90 18.09 -29.26
C THR A 544 -4.06 17.15 -29.66
N PRO A 545 -3.78 15.97 -30.23
CA PRO A 545 -4.79 14.95 -30.48
C PRO A 545 -5.51 14.53 -29.18
N PHE A 546 -6.80 14.22 -29.29
CA PHE A 546 -7.69 13.71 -28.23
C PHE A 546 -7.19 12.44 -27.52
N ASP A 547 -6.12 11.83 -28.02
CA ASP A 547 -5.50 10.61 -27.51
C ASP A 547 -3.99 10.79 -27.26
N SER A 548 -3.58 11.98 -26.85
CA SER A 548 -2.23 12.26 -26.39
C SER A 548 -2.21 12.26 -24.86
N GLY A 549 -1.14 11.80 -24.21
CA GLY A 549 -1.03 11.77 -22.74
C GLY A 549 -1.20 13.13 -22.02
N ALA A 550 -1.42 14.22 -22.78
CA ALA A 550 -1.73 15.56 -22.31
C ALA A 550 -3.16 15.71 -21.73
N ASN A 551 -4.07 14.76 -21.93
CA ASN A 551 -5.45 14.79 -21.38
C ASN A 551 -5.70 13.74 -20.27
N ALA A 552 -4.66 13.44 -19.49
CA ALA A 552 -4.75 12.48 -18.40
C ALA A 552 -5.51 13.04 -17.18
N ASN A 553 -6.46 12.28 -16.66
CA ASN A 553 -7.14 12.59 -15.41
C ASN A 553 -6.51 11.77 -14.29
N ASN A 554 -5.87 12.43 -13.33
CA ASN A 554 -5.32 11.77 -12.14
C ASN A 554 -6.26 11.99 -10.95
N VAL A 555 -6.72 10.93 -10.31
CA VAL A 555 -7.66 11.02 -9.18
C VAL A 555 -7.11 10.28 -7.98
N THR A 556 -7.11 10.93 -6.83
CA THR A 556 -6.87 10.29 -5.53
C THR A 556 -8.13 10.44 -4.71
N THR A 557 -8.73 9.32 -4.31
CA THR A 557 -9.91 9.27 -3.45
C THR A 557 -9.55 8.54 -2.18
N ASP A 558 -9.72 9.20 -1.03
CA ASP A 558 -9.37 8.64 0.28
C ASP A 558 -10.60 8.53 1.17
N PHE A 559 -10.95 7.28 1.52
CA PHE A 559 -12.01 6.93 2.47
C PHE A 559 -11.47 6.31 3.76
N SER A 560 -10.15 6.23 3.95
CA SER A 560 -9.51 5.50 5.05
C SER A 560 -10.02 5.93 6.43
N GLY A 561 -10.29 7.22 6.61
CA GLY A 561 -10.80 7.81 7.84
C GLY A 561 -12.28 7.53 8.16
N LEU A 562 -13.05 6.90 7.26
CA LEU A 562 -14.46 6.57 7.50
C LEU A 562 -14.65 5.43 8.50
N GLY A 563 -15.71 5.49 9.31
CA GLY A 563 -16.14 4.38 10.16
C GLY A 563 -16.83 3.25 9.38
N SER A 564 -17.48 3.58 8.26
CA SER A 564 -17.95 2.59 7.29
C SER A 564 -18.19 3.17 5.90
N PHE A 565 -18.02 2.32 4.88
CA PHE A 565 -18.39 2.62 3.51
C PHE A 565 -19.29 1.50 2.94
N SER A 566 -20.41 1.88 2.35
CA SER A 566 -21.30 0.96 1.64
C SER A 566 -21.67 1.51 0.27
N ALA A 567 -21.62 0.65 -0.75
CA ALA A 567 -22.03 0.98 -2.12
C ALA A 567 -22.91 -0.14 -2.69
N ASN A 568 -24.19 0.16 -2.92
CA ASN A 568 -25.11 -0.66 -3.69
C ASN A 568 -25.38 0.04 -5.03
N VAL A 569 -24.65 -0.37 -6.07
CA VAL A 569 -24.56 0.34 -7.35
C VAL A 569 -24.73 -0.60 -8.54
N LYS A 570 -24.95 -0.02 -9.73
CA LYS A 570 -24.93 -0.76 -11.00
C LYS A 570 -23.53 -1.25 -11.30
N GLU A 571 -22.57 -0.33 -11.35
CA GLU A 571 -21.16 -0.61 -11.55
C GLU A 571 -20.32 0.16 -10.54
N PHE A 572 -19.27 -0.48 -10.06
CA PHE A 572 -18.25 0.13 -9.22
C PHE A 572 -16.97 0.31 -10.03
N ARG A 573 -16.60 1.55 -10.32
CA ARG A 573 -15.55 1.88 -11.29
C ARG A 573 -14.41 2.65 -10.64
N VAL A 574 -13.18 2.20 -10.90
CA VAL A 574 -11.93 2.88 -10.52
C VAL A 574 -11.07 2.99 -11.79
N ALA A 575 -10.76 4.22 -12.20
CA ALA A 575 -10.01 4.50 -13.44
C ALA A 575 -10.64 3.90 -14.71
N PHE A 576 -11.95 4.02 -14.87
CA PHE A 576 -12.65 3.50 -16.05
C PHE A 576 -12.57 4.48 -17.23
N GLY A 577 -12.35 3.96 -18.44
CA GLY A 577 -12.37 4.75 -19.68
C GLY A 577 -11.02 5.36 -20.08
N LEU A 578 -11.09 6.55 -20.71
CA LEU A 578 -9.96 7.18 -21.42
C LEU A 578 -9.01 7.94 -20.49
N ASN A 579 -7.72 7.56 -20.50
CA ASN A 579 -6.60 8.26 -19.85
C ASN A 579 -6.82 8.62 -18.37
N VAL A 580 -7.60 7.80 -17.65
CA VAL A 580 -7.84 7.96 -16.22
C VAL A 580 -6.82 7.17 -15.42
N THR A 581 -6.14 7.82 -14.49
CA THR A 581 -5.38 7.21 -13.40
C THR A 581 -6.13 7.49 -12.10
N SER A 582 -6.40 6.47 -11.30
CA SER A 582 -7.16 6.63 -10.07
C SER A 582 -6.62 5.73 -8.97
N VAL A 583 -6.41 6.30 -7.78
CA VAL A 583 -6.16 5.57 -6.54
C VAL A 583 -7.36 5.78 -5.64
N LEU A 584 -8.00 4.68 -5.23
CA LEU A 584 -9.08 4.66 -4.25
C LEU A 584 -8.64 3.90 -3.01
N SER A 585 -8.52 4.59 -1.88
CA SER A 585 -8.39 3.96 -0.56
C SER A 585 -9.76 3.78 0.05
N LEU A 586 -10.11 2.54 0.40
CA LEU A 586 -11.33 2.23 1.14
C LEU A 586 -11.19 2.53 2.65
N SER A 587 -12.30 2.49 3.39
CA SER A 587 -12.31 2.67 4.85
C SER A 587 -11.45 1.62 5.54
N ASP A 588 -10.66 2.03 6.54
CA ASP A 588 -9.90 1.09 7.38
C ASP A 588 -10.76 0.35 8.40
N SER A 589 -12.07 0.62 8.46
CA SER A 589 -13.00 0.00 9.41
C SER A 589 -13.88 -1.06 8.77
N SER A 590 -14.75 -0.68 7.83
CA SER A 590 -15.66 -1.63 7.18
C SER A 590 -16.12 -1.15 5.80
N ASN A 591 -16.13 -2.07 4.83
CA ASN A 591 -16.51 -1.81 3.45
C ASN A 591 -17.47 -2.89 2.93
N SER A 592 -18.58 -2.46 2.33
CA SER A 592 -19.53 -3.34 1.64
C SER A 592 -19.81 -2.82 0.23
N ILE A 593 -19.43 -3.59 -0.79
CA ILE A 593 -19.63 -3.23 -2.20
C ILE A 593 -20.53 -4.28 -2.84
N THR A 594 -21.71 -3.88 -3.26
CA THR A 594 -22.66 -4.68 -4.03
C THR A 594 -22.84 -4.05 -5.41
N ALA A 595 -22.30 -4.67 -6.45
CA ALA A 595 -22.33 -4.14 -7.82
C ALA A 595 -22.68 -5.24 -8.84
N ASN A 596 -23.19 -4.91 -10.02
CA ASN A 596 -23.29 -5.93 -11.08
C ASN A 596 -21.90 -6.29 -11.60
N VAL A 597 -21.02 -5.28 -11.71
CA VAL A 597 -19.62 -5.44 -12.10
C VAL A 597 -18.74 -4.47 -11.33
N VAL A 598 -17.57 -4.94 -10.90
CA VAL A 598 -16.47 -4.11 -10.40
C VAL A 598 -15.43 -3.98 -11.51
N GLN A 599 -15.03 -2.75 -11.82
CA GLN A 599 -14.14 -2.40 -12.93
C GLN A 599 -12.95 -1.61 -12.40
N ILE A 600 -11.75 -2.21 -12.43
CA ILE A 600 -10.50 -1.57 -12.02
C ILE A 600 -9.61 -1.42 -13.25
N ALA A 601 -9.42 -0.18 -13.69
CA ALA A 601 -8.67 0.18 -14.89
C ALA A 601 -9.17 -0.55 -16.15
N ASN A 602 -10.48 -0.58 -16.39
CA ASN A 602 -11.01 -1.01 -17.67
C ASN A 602 -11.15 0.20 -18.59
N SER A 603 -10.36 0.23 -19.66
CA SER A 603 -10.31 1.37 -20.57
C SER A 603 -11.45 1.43 -21.59
N ASN A 604 -12.26 0.37 -21.67
CA ASN A 604 -13.39 0.26 -22.61
C ASN A 604 -12.99 0.56 -24.08
N GLY A 605 -11.82 0.06 -24.51
CA GLY A 605 -11.29 0.23 -25.86
C GLY A 605 -10.40 1.47 -26.06
N TRP A 606 -10.38 2.39 -25.09
CA TRP A 606 -9.61 3.64 -25.14
C TRP A 606 -8.20 3.48 -24.55
N ASN A 607 -7.35 4.49 -24.69
CA ASN A 607 -6.10 4.56 -23.92
C ASN A 607 -6.41 4.78 -22.45
N SER A 608 -5.51 4.39 -21.56
CA SER A 608 -5.81 4.24 -20.13
C SER A 608 -4.64 4.63 -19.28
N GLY A 609 -4.95 5.08 -18.07
CA GLY A 609 -4.00 5.15 -16.98
C GLY A 609 -4.03 3.91 -16.08
N THR A 610 -3.61 4.10 -14.83
CA THR A 610 -3.54 3.06 -13.81
C THR A 610 -4.70 3.20 -12.83
N GLY A 611 -5.42 2.11 -12.54
CA GLY A 611 -6.43 2.04 -11.49
C GLY A 611 -5.92 1.21 -10.33
N THR A 612 -5.89 1.78 -9.12
CA THR A 612 -5.54 1.08 -7.89
C THR A 612 -6.68 1.20 -6.89
N MET A 613 -7.16 0.05 -6.40
CA MET A 613 -8.08 -0.03 -5.28
C MET A 613 -7.33 -0.61 -4.08
N LEU A 614 -7.23 0.18 -3.01
CA LEU A 614 -6.62 -0.22 -1.75
C LEU A 614 -7.73 -0.65 -0.80
N LEU A 615 -7.76 -1.94 -0.46
CA LEU A 615 -8.61 -2.49 0.59
C LEU A 615 -8.09 -1.98 1.94
N GLY A 616 -9.00 -1.51 2.79
CA GLY A 616 -8.65 -0.99 4.11
C GLY A 616 -8.35 -2.12 5.11
N ALA A 617 -7.75 -1.75 6.24
CA ALA A 617 -7.31 -2.67 7.30
C ALA A 617 -8.45 -3.38 8.08
N GLY A 618 -9.71 -3.07 7.75
CA GLY A 618 -10.90 -3.63 8.37
C GLY A 618 -11.53 -4.75 7.56
N SER A 619 -12.84 -4.92 7.68
CA SER A 619 -13.59 -5.93 6.92
C SER A 619 -13.95 -5.41 5.53
N ASN A 620 -13.61 -6.14 4.46
CA ASN A 620 -13.96 -5.80 3.09
C ASN A 620 -14.87 -6.87 2.48
N THR A 621 -16.07 -6.50 2.03
CA THR A 621 -16.98 -7.43 1.34
C THR A 621 -17.27 -6.90 -0.07
N ILE A 622 -17.05 -7.73 -1.08
CA ILE A 622 -17.33 -7.45 -2.50
C ILE A 622 -18.27 -8.52 -3.03
N SER A 623 -19.52 -8.14 -3.29
CA SER A 623 -20.56 -8.98 -3.87
C SER A 623 -20.88 -8.50 -5.28
N THR A 624 -20.46 -9.25 -6.30
CA THR A 624 -20.60 -8.86 -7.71
C THR A 624 -20.79 -10.06 -8.63
N ASN A 625 -21.31 -9.85 -9.84
CA ASN A 625 -21.35 -10.93 -10.83
C ASN A 625 -20.00 -11.05 -11.56
N ALA A 626 -19.27 -9.94 -11.70
CA ALA A 626 -17.94 -9.94 -12.30
C ALA A 626 -16.99 -8.91 -11.66
N ILE A 627 -15.70 -9.24 -11.65
CA ILE A 627 -14.58 -8.36 -11.30
C ILE A 627 -13.60 -8.34 -12.48
N ASN A 628 -13.31 -7.14 -12.97
CA ASN A 628 -12.38 -6.91 -14.06
C ASN A 628 -11.23 -6.04 -13.56
N ILE A 629 -10.00 -6.55 -13.62
CA ILE A 629 -8.80 -5.86 -13.16
C ILE A 629 -7.80 -5.77 -14.32
N GLY A 630 -7.53 -4.56 -14.80
CA GLY A 630 -6.60 -4.34 -15.91
C GLY A 630 -7.12 -4.92 -17.22
N VAL A 631 -8.24 -4.37 -17.70
CA VAL A 631 -8.91 -4.85 -18.92
C VAL A 631 -8.81 -3.81 -20.04
N SER A 632 -8.85 -4.30 -21.27
CA SER A 632 -8.69 -3.54 -22.50
C SER A 632 -7.26 -3.00 -22.64
N LYS A 633 -6.99 -1.74 -22.31
CA LYS A 633 -5.62 -1.18 -22.32
C LYS A 633 -5.06 -0.89 -20.92
N GLY A 634 -5.85 -1.06 -19.86
CA GLY A 634 -5.55 -0.54 -18.53
C GLY A 634 -4.57 -1.35 -17.68
N VAL A 635 -4.02 -0.66 -16.68
CA VAL A 635 -3.20 -1.24 -15.60
C VAL A 635 -4.02 -1.23 -14.32
N GLY A 636 -4.54 -2.37 -13.90
CA GLY A 636 -5.43 -2.50 -12.74
C GLY A 636 -4.76 -3.22 -11.58
N ILE A 637 -4.94 -2.71 -10.36
CA ILE A 637 -4.37 -3.27 -9.13
C ILE A 637 -5.44 -3.26 -8.04
N VAL A 638 -5.67 -4.42 -7.42
CA VAL A 638 -6.42 -4.56 -6.17
C VAL A 638 -5.49 -5.16 -5.13
N LYS A 639 -5.32 -4.47 -4.01
CA LYS A 639 -4.44 -4.92 -2.92
C LYS A 639 -4.86 -4.31 -1.59
N PHE A 640 -4.42 -4.87 -0.48
CA PHE A 640 -4.48 -4.18 0.81
C PHE A 640 -3.42 -3.07 0.91
N VAL A 641 -3.67 -2.11 1.80
CA VAL A 641 -2.72 -1.03 2.14
C VAL A 641 -1.36 -1.55 2.62
N SER A 642 -1.36 -2.67 3.35
CA SER A 642 -0.16 -3.41 3.77
C SER A 642 -0.19 -4.82 3.17
N GLN A 643 0.97 -5.34 2.76
CA GLN A 643 1.14 -6.72 2.28
C GLN A 643 2.05 -7.53 3.22
N THR A 644 2.32 -7.01 4.42
CA THR A 644 3.07 -7.74 5.44
C THR A 644 2.23 -8.88 5.98
N ALA A 645 2.81 -10.08 6.06
CA ALA A 645 2.12 -11.26 6.58
C ALA A 645 1.53 -11.01 7.98
N GLY A 646 0.26 -11.38 8.18
CA GLY A 646 -0.46 -11.20 9.45
C GLY A 646 -0.92 -9.76 9.71
N SER A 647 -0.97 -8.90 8.68
CA SER A 647 -1.57 -7.57 8.79
C SER A 647 -3.06 -7.69 9.12
N ALA A 648 -3.62 -6.68 9.80
CA ALA A 648 -5.05 -6.61 10.04
C ALA A 648 -5.82 -6.35 8.75
N GLY A 649 -6.95 -7.02 8.58
CA GLY A 649 -7.83 -6.88 7.42
C GLY A 649 -8.38 -8.22 6.98
N THR A 650 -9.60 -8.22 6.46
CA THR A 650 -10.19 -9.39 5.82
C THR A 650 -10.84 -9.00 4.51
N VAL A 651 -10.94 -9.94 3.57
CA VAL A 651 -11.71 -9.76 2.35
C VAL A 651 -12.59 -10.95 2.04
N VAL A 652 -13.86 -10.68 1.71
CA VAL A 652 -14.82 -11.66 1.18
C VAL A 652 -15.20 -11.22 -0.23
N ILE A 653 -14.97 -12.10 -1.21
CA ILE A 653 -15.32 -11.87 -2.62
C ILE A 653 -16.26 -12.99 -3.07
N GLY A 654 -17.45 -12.63 -3.55
CA GLY A 654 -18.43 -13.60 -4.01
C GLY A 654 -19.49 -13.02 -4.93
N GLY A 655 -20.44 -13.87 -5.33
CA GLY A 655 -21.52 -13.52 -6.23
C GLY A 655 -22.51 -12.48 -5.65
N LYS A 656 -23.03 -11.58 -6.49
CA LYS A 656 -24.15 -10.69 -6.11
C LYS A 656 -25.49 -11.43 -6.10
N THR A 657 -25.73 -12.30 -7.08
CA THR A 657 -27.00 -13.02 -7.29
C THR A 657 -26.88 -14.53 -7.11
N GLY A 658 -25.65 -15.04 -6.96
CA GLY A 658 -25.31 -16.45 -6.71
C GLY A 658 -24.16 -16.57 -5.71
N ALA A 659 -23.62 -17.77 -5.52
CA ALA A 659 -22.50 -17.98 -4.59
C ALA A 659 -21.16 -17.45 -5.12
N SER A 660 -20.98 -17.39 -6.45
CA SER A 660 -19.68 -17.12 -7.07
C SER A 660 -19.68 -15.91 -8.02
N THR A 661 -18.49 -15.36 -8.28
CA THR A 661 -18.25 -14.23 -9.21
C THR A 661 -17.26 -14.62 -10.31
N ASP A 662 -17.38 -14.05 -11.50
CA ASP A 662 -16.34 -14.17 -12.53
C ASP A 662 -15.23 -13.15 -12.25
N ILE A 663 -13.97 -13.57 -12.28
CA ILE A 663 -12.80 -12.73 -12.00
C ILE A 663 -11.87 -12.78 -13.21
N THR A 664 -11.65 -11.62 -13.85
CA THR A 664 -10.67 -11.45 -14.93
C THR A 664 -9.55 -10.52 -14.47
N VAL A 665 -8.32 -11.02 -14.50
CA VAL A 665 -7.11 -10.31 -14.09
C VAL A 665 -6.15 -10.22 -15.28
N GLY A 666 -6.07 -9.04 -15.89
CA GLY A 666 -5.30 -8.82 -17.11
C GLY A 666 -6.03 -9.37 -18.33
N SER A 667 -6.60 -8.49 -19.18
CA SER A 667 -7.18 -8.94 -20.45
C SER A 667 -7.19 -7.87 -21.52
N SER A 668 -6.91 -8.25 -22.77
CA SER A 668 -7.00 -7.35 -23.94
C SER A 668 -8.38 -7.32 -24.62
N LEU A 669 -9.42 -7.85 -23.96
CA LEU A 669 -10.80 -7.78 -24.43
C LEU A 669 -11.15 -6.41 -25.02
N ASN A 670 -11.85 -6.42 -26.16
CA ASN A 670 -12.35 -5.23 -26.85
C ASN A 670 -11.25 -4.22 -27.27
N THR A 671 -10.02 -4.67 -27.52
CA THR A 671 -8.97 -3.83 -28.12
C THR A 671 -8.68 -4.20 -29.57
N ALA A 672 -8.54 -3.17 -30.41
CA ALA A 672 -8.11 -3.32 -31.82
C ALA A 672 -6.63 -2.98 -32.03
N THR A 673 -5.99 -2.24 -31.11
CA THR A 673 -4.61 -1.72 -31.23
C THR A 673 -3.62 -2.53 -30.40
N GLY A 674 -2.32 -2.26 -30.55
CA GLY A 674 -1.24 -2.94 -29.82
C GLY A 674 -1.13 -2.60 -28.32
N ALA A 675 -2.19 -2.81 -27.55
CA ALA A 675 -2.23 -2.57 -26.11
C ALA A 675 -1.60 -3.70 -25.29
N SER A 676 -1.08 -3.36 -24.10
CA SER A 676 -0.45 -4.27 -23.14
C SER A 676 -1.06 -4.15 -21.73
N PRO A 677 -2.35 -4.49 -21.55
CA PRO A 677 -3.02 -4.38 -20.25
C PRO A 677 -2.37 -5.30 -19.20
N THR A 678 -2.37 -4.83 -17.95
CA THR A 678 -1.81 -5.54 -16.79
C THR A 678 -2.82 -5.57 -15.66
N GLY A 679 -3.13 -6.74 -15.12
CA GLY A 679 -3.98 -6.89 -13.93
C GLY A 679 -3.23 -7.52 -12.76
N THR A 680 -3.49 -7.05 -11.55
CA THR A 680 -2.98 -7.65 -10.31
C THR A 680 -4.05 -7.72 -9.23
N LEU A 681 -4.30 -8.93 -8.71
CA LEU A 681 -5.08 -9.18 -7.51
C LEU A 681 -4.13 -9.72 -6.43
N ASP A 682 -3.78 -8.89 -5.45
CA ASP A 682 -2.80 -9.21 -4.41
C ASP A 682 -3.46 -9.29 -3.03
N LEU A 683 -3.73 -10.52 -2.60
CA LEU A 683 -4.43 -10.83 -1.35
C LEU A 683 -3.47 -11.26 -0.23
N ARG A 684 -2.16 -11.08 -0.38
CA ARG A 684 -1.18 -11.61 0.57
C ARG A 684 -1.24 -10.92 1.92
N GLY A 685 -0.99 -11.70 2.97
CA GLY A 685 -0.88 -11.25 4.35
C GLY A 685 -2.19 -10.98 5.08
N HIS A 686 -3.33 -11.32 4.47
CA HIS A 686 -4.68 -11.09 5.01
C HIS A 686 -5.58 -12.32 4.81
N GLU A 687 -6.56 -12.50 5.70
CA GLU A 687 -7.57 -13.55 5.55
C GLU A 687 -8.51 -13.25 4.37
N ALA A 688 -8.43 -14.07 3.32
CA ALA A 688 -9.24 -13.92 2.11
C ALA A 688 -10.19 -15.12 1.92
N SER A 689 -11.48 -14.83 1.73
CA SER A 689 -12.50 -15.80 1.33
C SER A 689 -13.04 -15.46 -0.05
N VAL A 690 -12.65 -16.22 -1.08
CA VAL A 690 -13.04 -15.98 -2.47
C VAL A 690 -13.83 -17.17 -3.02
N ALA A 691 -15.00 -16.89 -3.61
CA ALA A 691 -15.77 -17.83 -4.40
C ALA A 691 -15.87 -17.34 -5.84
N ALA A 692 -15.07 -17.91 -6.73
CA ALA A 692 -15.03 -17.59 -8.15
C ALA A 692 -15.80 -18.63 -8.98
N GLY A 693 -16.57 -18.17 -9.96
CA GLY A 693 -17.11 -19.05 -11.01
C GLY A 693 -15.97 -19.35 -11.98
N SER A 694 -15.56 -18.31 -12.72
CA SER A 694 -14.32 -18.35 -13.51
C SER A 694 -13.23 -17.45 -12.93
N LEU A 695 -12.00 -17.94 -12.88
CA LEU A 695 -10.78 -17.17 -12.66
C LEU A 695 -9.94 -17.16 -13.94
N VAL A 696 -9.88 -16.02 -14.61
CA VAL A 696 -9.10 -15.80 -15.83
C VAL A 696 -7.91 -14.90 -15.53
N ILE A 697 -6.70 -15.39 -15.77
CA ILE A 697 -5.45 -14.67 -15.53
C ILE A 697 -4.72 -14.50 -16.88
N ALA A 698 -4.60 -13.26 -17.35
CA ALA A 698 -3.95 -12.89 -18.60
C ALA A 698 -4.62 -13.49 -19.86
N ARG A 699 -5.75 -12.92 -20.28
CA ARG A 699 -6.43 -13.32 -21.53
C ARG A 699 -6.30 -12.30 -22.64
N ARG A 700 -5.67 -12.71 -23.73
CA ARG A 700 -5.44 -11.92 -24.92
C ARG A 700 -6.35 -12.37 -26.07
N SER A 701 -7.35 -11.57 -26.40
CA SER A 701 -8.32 -11.86 -27.48
C SER A 701 -8.30 -10.84 -28.62
N SER A 702 -7.38 -9.88 -28.60
CA SER A 702 -7.29 -8.77 -29.55
C SER A 702 -6.40 -9.06 -30.76
N ALA A 703 -6.70 -8.45 -31.91
CA ALA A 703 -5.89 -8.57 -33.13
C ALA A 703 -4.61 -7.68 -33.15
N GLY A 704 -4.44 -6.78 -32.18
CA GLY A 704 -3.29 -5.87 -32.11
C GLY A 704 -1.93 -6.56 -31.84
N GLY A 705 -0.84 -5.78 -31.79
CA GLY A 705 0.52 -6.31 -31.59
C GLY A 705 1.08 -6.33 -30.15
N GLY A 706 0.36 -5.82 -29.15
CA GLY A 706 0.82 -5.71 -27.75
C GLY A 706 0.71 -7.00 -26.93
N GLY A 707 1.08 -7.02 -25.66
CA GLY A 707 0.98 -8.20 -24.77
C GLY A 707 -0.28 -8.18 -23.89
N THR A 708 -0.31 -9.02 -22.85
CA THR A 708 -1.16 -8.85 -21.65
C THR A 708 -0.51 -9.60 -20.48
N SER A 709 -0.61 -9.06 -19.28
CA SER A 709 -0.13 -9.72 -18.06
C SER A 709 -1.22 -9.76 -17.00
N GLY A 710 -1.28 -10.85 -16.26
CA GLY A 710 -2.22 -11.06 -15.16
C GLY A 710 -1.51 -11.75 -14.00
N THR A 711 -1.78 -11.32 -12.78
CA THR A 711 -1.15 -11.92 -11.60
C THR A 711 -2.12 -11.98 -10.43
N VAL A 712 -2.21 -13.16 -9.82
CA VAL A 712 -2.99 -13.40 -8.59
C VAL A 712 -2.05 -13.93 -7.52
N TYR A 713 -2.07 -13.28 -6.35
CA TYR A 713 -1.37 -13.74 -5.15
C TYR A 713 -2.38 -14.05 -4.05
N PHE A 714 -2.24 -15.21 -3.43
CA PHE A 714 -3.07 -15.68 -2.32
C PHE A 714 -2.21 -16.46 -1.32
N ASP A 715 -2.34 -16.19 -0.03
CA ASP A 715 -1.54 -16.89 0.99
C ASP A 715 -2.27 -17.22 2.30
N THR A 716 -3.51 -16.77 2.52
CA THR A 716 -4.26 -17.03 3.76
C THR A 716 -5.75 -17.07 3.47
N GLY A 717 -6.49 -17.95 4.15
CA GLY A 717 -7.95 -18.13 3.99
C GLY A 717 -8.32 -19.22 2.97
N THR A 718 -9.43 -19.02 2.24
CA THR A 718 -9.98 -19.98 1.26
C THR A 718 -10.24 -19.32 -0.09
N PHE A 719 -9.80 -19.94 -1.18
CA PHE A 719 -10.12 -19.53 -2.55
C PHE A 719 -10.71 -20.73 -3.30
N SER A 720 -11.97 -20.65 -3.72
CA SER A 720 -12.60 -21.67 -4.56
C SER A 720 -12.88 -21.10 -5.96
N ALA A 721 -12.63 -21.90 -7.00
CA ALA A 721 -12.95 -21.58 -8.38
C ALA A 721 -13.58 -22.79 -9.08
N ASP A 722 -14.60 -22.58 -9.92
CA ASP A 722 -15.06 -23.65 -10.82
C ASP A 722 -14.07 -23.80 -11.97
N SER A 723 -13.72 -22.72 -12.68
CA SER A 723 -12.70 -22.74 -13.73
C SER A 723 -11.52 -21.82 -13.45
N VAL A 724 -10.32 -22.29 -13.79
CA VAL A 724 -9.07 -21.52 -13.74
C VAL A 724 -8.40 -21.57 -15.12
N GLU A 725 -8.15 -20.39 -15.69
CA GLU A 725 -7.50 -20.21 -16.99
C GLU A 725 -6.30 -19.27 -16.82
N ILE A 726 -5.09 -19.72 -17.14
CA ILE A 726 -3.86 -18.95 -16.94
C ILE A 726 -3.09 -18.83 -18.26
N GLY A 727 -3.02 -17.62 -18.80
CA GLY A 727 -2.28 -17.29 -20.01
C GLY A 727 -2.97 -17.80 -21.26
N THR A 728 -3.90 -17.00 -21.81
CA THR A 728 -4.66 -17.38 -23.01
C THR A 728 -4.42 -16.43 -24.17
N MET A 729 -4.10 -17.00 -25.33
CA MET A 729 -3.88 -16.34 -26.59
C MET A 729 -4.93 -16.81 -27.62
N SER A 730 -6.01 -16.05 -27.79
CA SER A 730 -7.13 -16.41 -28.69
C SER A 730 -7.37 -15.45 -29.86
N GLY A 731 -6.84 -14.23 -29.81
CA GLY A 731 -6.95 -13.26 -30.92
C GLY A 731 -5.86 -13.44 -31.99
N ASP A 732 -6.20 -13.19 -33.26
CA ASP A 732 -5.24 -13.21 -34.37
C ASP A 732 -4.28 -12.02 -34.31
N VAL A 733 -3.14 -12.20 -33.64
CA VAL A 733 -2.16 -11.13 -33.42
C VAL A 733 -1.25 -10.93 -34.62
N SER A 734 -0.92 -9.67 -34.92
CA SER A 734 0.01 -9.32 -36.01
C SER A 734 1.49 -9.49 -35.64
N SER A 735 1.83 -9.54 -34.34
CA SER A 735 3.21 -9.63 -33.85
C SER A 735 3.53 -11.03 -33.30
N VAL A 736 4.73 -11.52 -33.59
CA VAL A 736 5.24 -12.81 -33.04
C VAL A 736 5.67 -12.70 -31.57
N GLY A 737 5.91 -11.48 -31.06
CA GLY A 737 6.42 -11.24 -29.70
C GLY A 737 5.34 -10.94 -28.65
N ALA A 738 4.09 -10.73 -29.06
CA ALA A 738 2.97 -10.54 -28.13
C ALA A 738 2.84 -11.74 -27.19
N THR A 739 2.74 -11.52 -25.89
CA THR A 739 2.66 -12.59 -24.89
C THR A 739 1.43 -12.40 -24.02
N ALA A 740 0.66 -13.47 -23.80
CA ALA A 740 -0.34 -13.58 -22.75
C ALA A 740 0.31 -14.25 -21.52
N ASN A 741 0.69 -13.45 -20.53
CA ASN A 741 1.52 -13.87 -19.41
C ASN A 741 0.72 -13.93 -18.09
N GLY A 742 0.27 -15.12 -17.71
CA GLY A 742 -0.51 -15.33 -16.49
C GLY A 742 0.32 -15.98 -15.38
N LEU A 743 0.15 -15.49 -14.15
CA LEU A 743 0.74 -16.05 -12.94
C LEU A 743 -0.32 -16.23 -11.84
N LEU A 744 -0.47 -17.45 -11.34
CA LEU A 744 -1.12 -17.75 -10.07
C LEU A 744 -0.06 -18.19 -9.06
N GLN A 745 0.05 -17.46 -7.95
CA GLN A 745 0.95 -17.81 -6.87
C GLN A 745 0.18 -18.05 -5.56
N ILE A 746 0.36 -19.24 -5.01
CA ILE A 746 -0.24 -19.70 -3.75
C ILE A 746 0.88 -19.82 -2.71
N GLY A 747 0.84 -18.96 -1.70
CA GLY A 747 1.80 -18.91 -0.59
C GLY A 747 1.35 -19.61 0.69
N GLY A 748 0.06 -19.93 0.80
CA GLY A 748 -0.61 -20.39 2.02
C GLY A 748 -2.12 -20.51 1.80
N GLY A 749 -2.89 -20.77 2.85
CA GLY A 749 -4.34 -21.00 2.77
C GLY A 749 -4.72 -22.25 1.98
N THR A 750 -6.01 -22.36 1.61
CA THR A 750 -6.53 -23.44 0.76
C THR A 750 -7.12 -22.87 -0.52
N PHE A 751 -6.55 -23.27 -1.66
CA PHE A 751 -7.11 -23.02 -2.99
C PHE A 751 -7.79 -24.30 -3.49
N THR A 752 -9.03 -24.23 -3.97
CA THR A 752 -9.78 -25.38 -4.47
C THR A 752 -10.30 -25.12 -5.88
N VAL A 753 -10.01 -26.03 -6.81
CA VAL A 753 -10.72 -26.09 -8.10
C VAL A 753 -11.82 -27.13 -8.00
N ASN A 754 -13.07 -26.69 -8.20
CA ASN A 754 -14.25 -27.50 -7.96
C ASN A 754 -14.48 -28.56 -9.04
N SER A 755 -15.13 -29.66 -8.66
CA SER A 755 -15.50 -30.72 -9.59
C SER A 755 -16.46 -30.21 -10.66
N GLY A 756 -16.29 -30.65 -11.92
CA GLY A 756 -17.13 -30.24 -13.05
C GLY A 756 -16.70 -28.95 -13.75
N GLY A 757 -15.62 -28.32 -13.28
CA GLY A 757 -15.00 -27.16 -13.92
C GLY A 757 -13.77 -27.52 -14.77
N SER A 758 -12.75 -26.66 -14.80
CA SER A 758 -11.54 -26.86 -15.62
C SER A 758 -10.31 -26.11 -15.08
N PHE A 759 -9.11 -26.66 -15.27
CA PHE A 759 -7.86 -25.96 -14.97
C PHE A 759 -6.92 -26.00 -16.19
N THR A 760 -6.75 -24.88 -16.88
CA THR A 760 -5.92 -24.77 -18.09
C THR A 760 -4.80 -23.75 -17.98
N LEU A 761 -3.64 -24.13 -18.50
CA LEU A 761 -2.46 -23.28 -18.64
C LEU A 761 -2.12 -23.07 -20.12
N ALA A 762 -1.66 -21.87 -20.48
CA ALA A 762 -1.07 -21.58 -21.80
C ALA A 762 -1.94 -21.94 -23.01
N THR A 763 -3.22 -21.59 -23.01
CA THR A 763 -4.13 -21.82 -24.15
C THR A 763 -3.70 -20.97 -25.36
N HIS A 764 -3.36 -21.58 -26.50
CA HIS A 764 -3.06 -20.87 -27.76
C HIS A 764 -4.00 -21.32 -28.88
N SER A 765 -5.05 -20.53 -29.09
CA SER A 765 -6.20 -20.87 -29.93
C SER A 765 -6.44 -19.90 -31.09
N ASN A 766 -5.47 -19.04 -31.42
CA ASN A 766 -5.61 -18.15 -32.58
C ASN A 766 -5.45 -18.92 -33.90
N THR A 767 -5.75 -18.29 -35.03
CA THR A 767 -5.73 -18.97 -36.34
C THR A 767 -4.43 -18.80 -37.10
N ASN A 768 -3.59 -17.83 -36.72
CA ASN A 768 -2.39 -17.47 -37.46
C ASN A 768 -1.07 -17.96 -36.82
N GLY A 769 -1.12 -18.58 -35.64
CA GLY A 769 0.04 -19.13 -34.94
C GLY A 769 0.97 -18.11 -34.27
N ASN A 770 0.70 -16.81 -34.39
CA ASN A 770 1.55 -15.76 -33.84
C ASN A 770 1.33 -15.55 -32.32
N GLY A 771 2.27 -14.84 -31.68
CA GLY A 771 2.24 -14.56 -30.25
C GLY A 771 2.53 -15.79 -29.39
N LYS A 772 2.53 -15.60 -28.06
CA LYS A 772 2.85 -16.63 -27.07
C LYS A 772 1.79 -16.67 -25.96
N ALA A 773 1.42 -17.87 -25.53
CA ALA A 773 0.62 -18.11 -24.34
C ALA A 773 1.53 -18.67 -23.24
N GLN A 774 1.58 -18.01 -22.08
CA GLN A 774 2.39 -18.44 -20.94
C GLN A 774 1.52 -18.50 -19.68
N GLY A 775 1.37 -19.68 -19.12
CA GLY A 775 0.63 -19.92 -17.88
C GLY A 775 1.55 -20.49 -16.81
N THR A 776 1.72 -19.77 -15.72
CA THR A 776 2.55 -20.20 -14.59
C THR A 776 1.72 -20.38 -13.32
N LEU A 777 1.78 -21.58 -12.75
CA LEU A 777 1.30 -21.90 -11.41
C LEU A 777 2.52 -22.06 -10.49
N THR A 778 2.54 -21.35 -9.35
CA THR A 778 3.61 -21.47 -8.35
C THR A 778 3.02 -21.67 -6.96
N LEU A 779 3.46 -22.74 -6.29
CA LEU A 779 3.13 -23.03 -4.90
C LEU A 779 4.40 -22.85 -4.07
N THR A 780 4.35 -21.95 -3.09
CA THR A 780 5.41 -21.74 -2.09
C THR A 780 4.97 -22.14 -0.68
N GLY A 781 3.68 -22.44 -0.49
CA GLY A 781 3.06 -22.86 0.76
C GLY A 781 1.57 -23.17 0.55
N GLY A 782 0.85 -23.51 1.62
CA GLY A 782 -0.60 -23.76 1.56
C GLY A 782 -0.98 -25.08 0.89
N VAL A 783 -2.24 -25.21 0.51
CA VAL A 783 -2.80 -26.39 -0.15
C VAL A 783 -3.57 -25.96 -1.39
N LEU A 784 -3.20 -26.49 -2.55
CA LEU A 784 -4.03 -26.48 -3.75
C LEU A 784 -4.68 -27.86 -3.90
N VAL A 785 -6.01 -27.90 -3.84
CA VAL A 785 -6.81 -29.09 -4.12
C VAL A 785 -7.46 -28.91 -5.49
N THR A 786 -7.17 -29.80 -6.45
CA THR A 786 -7.85 -29.79 -7.75
C THR A 786 -8.69 -31.05 -7.91
N ASN A 787 -9.97 -30.87 -8.20
CA ASN A 787 -10.92 -31.96 -8.51
C ASN A 787 -11.13 -32.11 -10.03
N VAL A 788 -10.14 -31.67 -10.81
CA VAL A 788 -10.07 -31.71 -12.27
C VAL A 788 -8.61 -31.85 -12.71
N ASP A 789 -8.39 -32.27 -13.95
CA ASP A 789 -7.06 -32.31 -14.55
C ASP A 789 -6.49 -30.88 -14.71
N ILE A 790 -5.18 -30.74 -14.54
CA ILE A 790 -4.44 -29.52 -14.91
C ILE A 790 -3.83 -29.76 -16.29
N LEU A 791 -4.32 -29.08 -17.31
CA LEU A 791 -3.93 -29.33 -18.70
C LEU A 791 -3.27 -28.10 -19.33
N GLU A 792 -2.39 -28.32 -20.31
CA GLU A 792 -2.10 -27.27 -21.28
C GLU A 792 -3.35 -27.06 -22.16
N GLY A 793 -3.82 -25.83 -22.32
CA GLY A 793 -5.08 -25.54 -23.01
C GLY A 793 -5.06 -25.69 -24.54
N ALA A 794 -4.08 -26.39 -25.11
CA ALA A 794 -3.77 -26.52 -26.54
C ALA A 794 -4.88 -26.14 -27.55
N GLY A 795 -4.51 -25.39 -28.58
CA GLY A 795 -5.36 -25.04 -29.72
C GLY A 795 -4.76 -25.43 -31.08
N PRO A 796 -5.46 -25.15 -32.20
CA PRO A 796 -5.13 -25.68 -33.52
C PRO A 796 -3.75 -25.29 -34.06
N THR A 797 -3.14 -24.23 -33.51
CA THR A 797 -1.82 -23.72 -33.91
C THR A 797 -0.80 -23.74 -32.77
N SER A 798 -1.08 -24.48 -31.69
CA SER A 798 -0.16 -24.62 -30.56
C SER A 798 1.10 -25.39 -30.94
N THR A 799 2.24 -24.93 -30.46
CA THR A 799 3.58 -25.48 -30.67
C THR A 799 4.43 -25.24 -29.42
N ALA A 800 5.47 -26.04 -29.22
CA ALA A 800 6.42 -25.84 -28.11
C ALA A 800 7.14 -24.47 -28.12
N ALA A 801 7.05 -23.68 -29.20
CA ALA A 801 7.64 -22.34 -29.30
C ALA A 801 6.69 -21.21 -28.88
N ASN A 802 5.37 -21.46 -28.88
CA ASN A 802 4.34 -20.45 -28.62
C ASN A 802 3.41 -20.78 -27.43
N THR A 803 3.47 -21.99 -26.88
CA THR A 803 2.88 -22.32 -25.58
C THR A 803 3.98 -22.55 -24.53
N THR A 804 3.76 -22.07 -23.32
CA THR A 804 4.64 -22.33 -22.16
C THR A 804 3.79 -22.49 -20.90
N SER A 805 3.45 -23.73 -20.57
CA SER A 805 2.79 -24.13 -19.33
C SER A 805 3.83 -24.52 -18.28
N THR A 806 3.76 -23.92 -17.09
CA THR A 806 4.74 -24.12 -16.00
C THR A 806 4.04 -24.36 -14.68
N ILE A 807 4.44 -25.42 -13.98
CA ILE A 807 4.07 -25.68 -12.58
C ILE A 807 5.34 -25.75 -11.75
N ASN A 808 5.42 -24.88 -10.74
CA ASN A 808 6.50 -24.84 -9.76
C ASN A 808 5.95 -25.21 -8.38
N LEU A 809 6.30 -26.40 -7.90
CA LEU A 809 6.04 -26.83 -6.53
C LEU A 809 7.32 -26.58 -5.70
N ASN A 810 7.32 -25.52 -4.90
CA ASN A 810 8.46 -25.07 -4.10
C ASN A 810 8.05 -24.81 -2.64
N GLY A 811 7.23 -25.71 -2.11
CA GLY A 811 6.55 -25.63 -0.82
C GLY A 811 5.06 -25.96 -0.96
N GLY A 812 4.36 -26.08 0.17
CA GLY A 812 2.92 -26.37 0.19
C GLY A 812 2.55 -27.77 -0.30
N THR A 813 1.28 -27.98 -0.59
CA THR A 813 0.72 -29.25 -1.09
C THR A 813 -0.04 -29.01 -2.40
N LEU A 814 0.30 -29.76 -3.45
CA LEU A 814 -0.51 -29.93 -4.65
C LEU A 814 -1.23 -31.28 -4.55
N ASP A 815 -2.51 -31.24 -4.21
CA ASP A 815 -3.39 -32.41 -4.12
C ASP A 815 -4.24 -32.51 -5.39
N MET A 816 -3.97 -33.55 -6.17
CA MET A 816 -4.62 -33.81 -7.44
C MET A 816 -5.91 -34.64 -7.30
N THR A 817 -6.20 -35.20 -6.11
CA THR A 817 -7.41 -36.00 -5.84
C THR A 817 -7.70 -37.13 -6.85
N GLY A 818 -6.65 -37.69 -7.46
CA GLY A 818 -6.71 -38.73 -8.50
C GLY A 818 -6.72 -38.22 -9.94
N HIS A 819 -6.56 -36.91 -10.17
CA HIS A 819 -6.58 -36.28 -11.49
C HIS A 819 -5.17 -36.11 -12.09
N ASN A 820 -5.11 -35.80 -13.39
CA ASN A 820 -3.87 -35.77 -14.15
C ASN A 820 -3.19 -34.39 -14.12
N ILE A 821 -1.86 -34.39 -14.16
CA ILE A 821 -1.03 -33.21 -14.48
C ILE A 821 -0.58 -33.37 -15.93
N GLY A 822 -1.30 -32.74 -16.85
CA GLY A 822 -1.15 -32.91 -18.28
C GLY A 822 -1.55 -34.29 -18.77
N ASP A 823 -1.78 -34.40 -20.08
CA ASP A 823 -2.09 -35.66 -20.75
C ASP A 823 -1.18 -35.89 -21.97
N ALA A 824 -1.35 -36.99 -22.70
CA ALA A 824 -0.50 -37.34 -23.85
C ALA A 824 -0.58 -36.33 -25.01
N THR A 825 -1.65 -35.53 -25.07
CA THR A 825 -1.88 -34.48 -26.08
C THR A 825 -1.59 -33.08 -25.55
N ASN A 826 -1.89 -32.82 -24.28
CA ASN A 826 -1.87 -31.54 -23.62
C ASN A 826 -0.88 -31.58 -22.46
N THR A 827 0.41 -31.69 -22.80
CA THR A 827 1.48 -31.85 -21.80
C THR A 827 1.82 -30.50 -21.16
N ILE A 828 2.09 -30.52 -19.86
CA ILE A 828 2.70 -29.39 -19.15
C ILE A 828 4.18 -29.33 -19.53
N ASN A 829 4.64 -28.21 -20.09
CA ASN A 829 5.98 -28.11 -20.67
C ASN A 829 7.08 -28.10 -19.62
N THR A 830 6.86 -27.44 -18.48
CA THR A 830 7.83 -27.33 -17.39
C THR A 830 7.20 -27.73 -16.06
N LEU A 831 7.69 -28.83 -15.50
CA LEU A 831 7.34 -29.32 -14.16
C LEU A 831 8.58 -29.19 -13.27
N THR A 832 8.51 -28.31 -12.28
CA THR A 832 9.58 -28.14 -11.29
C THR A 832 9.09 -28.54 -9.92
N PHE A 833 9.46 -29.74 -9.47
CA PHE A 833 9.18 -30.23 -8.12
C PHE A 833 10.36 -29.92 -7.20
N ALA A 834 10.49 -28.67 -6.76
CA ALA A 834 11.62 -28.23 -5.97
C ALA A 834 11.53 -28.66 -4.50
N ALA A 835 10.36 -28.48 -3.87
CA ALA A 835 10.05 -28.87 -2.50
C ALA A 835 8.53 -28.88 -2.25
N GLY A 836 8.06 -29.48 -1.17
CA GLY A 836 6.64 -29.54 -0.80
C GLY A 836 6.03 -30.94 -0.98
N THR A 837 4.71 -31.04 -1.04
CA THR A 837 3.97 -32.30 -1.16
C THR A 837 3.23 -32.36 -2.50
N LEU A 838 3.43 -33.44 -3.24
CA LEU A 838 2.65 -33.83 -4.41
C LEU A 838 1.75 -35.01 -4.00
N LYS A 839 0.43 -34.88 -4.14
CA LYS A 839 -0.51 -35.84 -3.55
C LYS A 839 -1.53 -36.36 -4.56
N ASP A 840 -1.80 -37.67 -4.46
CA ASP A 840 -2.88 -38.39 -5.17
C ASP A 840 -2.89 -38.11 -6.69
N VAL A 841 -1.75 -38.23 -7.36
CA VAL A 841 -1.60 -37.90 -8.79
C VAL A 841 -2.13 -39.02 -9.68
N GLY A 842 -3.07 -38.74 -10.59
CA GLY A 842 -3.60 -39.70 -11.56
C GLY A 842 -2.57 -40.15 -12.60
N GLU A 843 -2.06 -39.21 -13.39
CA GLU A 843 -1.03 -39.41 -14.43
C GLU A 843 -0.26 -38.11 -14.65
N ILE A 844 0.96 -38.19 -15.21
CA ILE A 844 1.76 -37.02 -15.59
C ILE A 844 2.06 -37.06 -17.08
N ASN A 845 1.57 -36.06 -17.83
CA ASN A 845 1.87 -35.86 -19.26
C ASN A 845 1.71 -37.13 -20.12
N GLY A 846 0.76 -38.00 -19.77
CA GLY A 846 0.53 -39.27 -20.48
C GLY A 846 1.63 -40.33 -20.30
N GLY A 847 2.34 -40.32 -19.16
CA GLY A 847 3.36 -41.29 -18.80
C GLY A 847 4.80 -40.76 -18.80
N ALA A 848 4.97 -39.44 -18.60
CA ALA A 848 6.29 -38.83 -18.51
C ALA A 848 6.97 -39.09 -17.16
N ASP A 849 8.30 -39.07 -17.16
CA ASP A 849 9.11 -39.26 -15.96
C ASP A 849 9.03 -38.07 -15.01
N ILE A 850 9.08 -38.35 -13.71
CA ILE A 850 9.31 -37.34 -12.67
C ILE A 850 10.80 -37.26 -12.38
N ALA A 851 11.37 -36.06 -12.41
CA ALA A 851 12.74 -35.81 -11.96
C ALA A 851 12.78 -34.76 -10.85
N LYS A 852 13.26 -35.14 -9.67
CA LYS A 852 13.55 -34.23 -8.55
C LYS A 852 14.95 -33.66 -8.72
N THR A 853 15.07 -32.42 -9.21
CA THR A 853 16.34 -31.85 -9.68
C THR A 853 16.97 -30.78 -8.78
N THR A 854 16.32 -30.41 -7.68
CA THR A 854 16.80 -29.36 -6.75
C THR A 854 17.23 -29.94 -5.39
N SER A 855 17.88 -29.16 -4.54
CA SER A 855 18.34 -29.60 -3.21
C SER A 855 17.25 -29.74 -2.13
N GLY A 856 16.03 -29.23 -2.36
CA GLY A 856 14.93 -29.27 -1.38
C GLY A 856 14.34 -30.67 -1.16
N THR A 857 13.34 -30.76 -0.28
CA THR A 857 12.62 -32.01 0.03
C THR A 857 11.26 -32.05 -0.68
N LEU A 858 11.05 -33.03 -1.55
CA LEU A 858 9.75 -33.36 -2.13
C LEU A 858 9.14 -34.54 -1.38
N ILE A 859 7.86 -34.45 -1.04
CA ILE A 859 7.07 -35.56 -0.49
C ILE A 859 6.08 -35.98 -1.58
N ILE A 860 6.01 -37.28 -1.88
CA ILE A 860 4.90 -37.83 -2.66
C ILE A 860 3.98 -38.56 -1.69
N GLU A 861 2.77 -38.03 -1.54
CA GLU A 861 1.77 -38.51 -0.59
C GLU A 861 0.60 -39.20 -1.31
N GLY A 862 0.02 -40.20 -0.65
CA GLY A 862 -1.14 -40.91 -1.19
C GLY A 862 -0.79 -41.81 -2.37
N ASP A 863 -1.83 -42.38 -2.98
CA ASP A 863 -1.65 -43.35 -4.06
C ASP A 863 -1.64 -42.62 -5.40
N SER A 864 -0.55 -42.74 -6.14
CA SER A 864 -0.39 -42.16 -7.47
C SER A 864 -0.46 -43.22 -8.57
N GLY A 865 -1.11 -42.87 -9.68
CA GLY A 865 -1.34 -43.74 -10.84
C GLY A 865 -0.38 -43.53 -12.01
N TYR A 866 0.55 -42.58 -11.93
CA TYR A 866 1.40 -42.24 -13.08
C TYR A 866 2.31 -43.38 -13.51
N THR A 867 2.60 -43.45 -14.80
CA THR A 867 3.29 -44.61 -15.41
C THR A 867 4.76 -44.36 -15.78
N GLY A 868 5.21 -43.10 -15.72
CA GLY A 868 6.62 -42.72 -15.93
C GLY A 868 7.54 -43.13 -14.77
N ALA A 869 8.85 -43.13 -15.02
CA ALA A 869 9.86 -43.41 -14.00
C ALA A 869 10.02 -42.23 -13.03
N THR A 870 10.47 -42.51 -11.81
CA THR A 870 10.80 -41.47 -10.82
C THR A 870 12.31 -41.40 -10.60
N THR A 871 12.92 -40.24 -10.79
CA THR A 871 14.35 -40.02 -10.62
C THR A 871 14.61 -38.97 -9.55
N VAL A 872 15.39 -39.34 -8.53
CA VAL A 872 15.94 -38.41 -7.54
C VAL A 872 17.29 -37.93 -8.04
N ALA A 873 17.33 -36.79 -8.74
CA ALA A 873 18.54 -36.24 -9.33
C ALA A 873 19.31 -35.31 -8.37
N ALA A 874 18.61 -34.66 -7.42
CA ALA A 874 19.20 -33.87 -6.35
C ALA A 874 18.27 -33.83 -5.12
N GLY A 875 18.82 -33.54 -3.94
CA GLY A 875 18.05 -33.33 -2.71
C GLY A 875 17.40 -34.61 -2.17
N THR A 876 16.20 -34.44 -1.59
CA THR A 876 15.49 -35.52 -0.88
C THR A 876 14.11 -35.76 -1.50
N LEU A 877 13.76 -37.03 -1.70
CA LEU A 877 12.41 -37.50 -2.03
C LEU A 877 11.90 -38.40 -0.90
N LEU A 878 10.73 -38.07 -0.36
CA LEU A 878 10.07 -38.84 0.70
C LEU A 878 8.76 -39.42 0.21
N ILE A 879 8.49 -40.66 0.57
CA ILE A 879 7.31 -41.42 0.18
C ILE A 879 6.38 -41.59 1.38
N SER A 880 5.10 -41.22 1.22
CA SER A 880 4.11 -41.20 2.29
C SER A 880 2.74 -41.69 1.82
N ASN A 881 2.56 -43.00 1.72
CA ASN A 881 1.24 -43.64 1.51
C ASN A 881 1.13 -44.87 2.41
N ASP A 882 0.02 -45.62 2.35
CA ASP A 882 -0.16 -46.81 3.20
C ASP A 882 0.84 -47.92 2.80
N PRO A 883 1.83 -48.26 3.65
CA PRO A 883 2.82 -49.28 3.33
C PRO A 883 2.21 -50.70 3.26
N SER A 884 1.02 -50.90 3.83
CA SER A 884 0.29 -52.18 3.83
C SER A 884 -0.75 -52.32 2.71
N GLY A 885 -1.04 -51.21 2.01
CA GLY A 885 -2.00 -51.16 0.91
C GLY A 885 -1.48 -51.76 -0.40
N SER A 886 -2.35 -51.83 -1.41
CA SER A 886 -1.99 -52.24 -2.77
C SER A 886 -1.49 -51.09 -3.65
N GLY A 887 -1.71 -49.85 -3.24
CA GLY A 887 -1.32 -48.64 -3.97
C GLY A 887 0.17 -48.32 -3.89
N SER A 888 0.61 -47.35 -4.70
CA SER A 888 2.00 -46.92 -4.80
C SER A 888 2.06 -45.41 -4.83
N ALA A 889 2.94 -44.81 -4.04
CA ALA A 889 3.16 -43.37 -4.12
C ALA A 889 3.88 -42.99 -5.43
N THR A 890 4.75 -43.85 -5.96
CA THR A 890 5.59 -43.52 -7.12
C THR A 890 5.11 -44.15 -8.43
N GLY A 891 3.83 -44.48 -8.53
CA GLY A 891 3.32 -45.23 -9.67
C GLY A 891 3.91 -46.65 -9.75
N SER A 892 3.89 -47.27 -10.94
CA SER A 892 4.32 -48.66 -11.12
C SER A 892 5.70 -48.85 -11.75
N ASN A 893 6.38 -47.78 -12.15
CA ASN A 893 7.63 -47.84 -12.89
C ASN A 893 8.85 -47.57 -11.99
N THR A 894 10.04 -47.68 -12.57
CA THR A 894 11.32 -47.67 -11.86
C THR A 894 11.54 -46.38 -11.08
N VAL A 895 12.05 -46.49 -9.86
CA VAL A 895 12.56 -45.37 -9.05
C VAL A 895 14.09 -45.44 -9.03
N SER A 896 14.78 -44.35 -9.36
CA SER A 896 16.25 -44.32 -9.35
C SER A 896 16.78 -43.09 -8.62
N THR A 897 17.95 -43.22 -8.02
CA THR A 897 18.64 -42.12 -7.34
C THR A 897 19.91 -41.73 -8.07
N SER A 898 20.36 -40.48 -7.93
CA SER A 898 21.72 -40.03 -8.28
C SER A 898 22.62 -39.99 -7.03
N SER A 899 23.93 -39.85 -7.21
CA SER A 899 24.84 -39.71 -6.07
C SER A 899 24.52 -38.44 -5.26
N SER A 900 24.76 -38.46 -3.95
CA SER A 900 24.45 -37.37 -3.00
C SER A 900 22.96 -37.00 -2.91
N THR A 901 22.07 -37.95 -3.19
CA THR A 901 20.62 -37.79 -3.02
C THR A 901 20.06 -38.71 -1.94
N THR A 902 18.86 -38.39 -1.44
CA THR A 902 18.16 -39.21 -0.44
C THR A 902 16.79 -39.64 -0.95
N LEU A 903 16.52 -40.94 -0.94
CA LEU A 903 15.18 -41.52 -1.09
C LEU A 903 14.74 -42.04 0.28
N GLY A 904 13.55 -41.72 0.75
CA GLY A 904 13.11 -42.15 2.08
C GLY A 904 11.60 -42.12 2.31
N GLY A 905 11.20 -42.13 3.58
CA GLY A 905 9.80 -42.08 4.00
C GLY A 905 9.25 -43.41 4.51
N ASN A 906 7.94 -43.49 4.69
CA ASN A 906 7.23 -44.57 5.38
C ASN A 906 6.10 -45.21 4.55
N GLY A 907 6.17 -45.11 3.22
CA GLY A 907 5.15 -45.64 2.31
C GLY A 907 5.58 -46.87 1.51
N ARG A 908 4.88 -47.12 0.40
CA ARG A 908 5.06 -48.23 -0.52
C ARG A 908 5.44 -47.75 -1.92
N ILE A 909 6.48 -48.36 -2.48
CA ILE A 909 6.92 -48.20 -3.86
C ILE A 909 6.66 -49.50 -4.62
N ALA A 910 5.86 -49.44 -5.69
CA ALA A 910 5.54 -50.63 -6.49
C ALA A 910 6.59 -50.99 -7.54
N GLY A 911 7.23 -50.00 -8.17
CA GLY A 911 8.22 -50.25 -9.19
C GLY A 911 9.58 -50.71 -8.63
N ASN A 912 10.46 -51.14 -9.54
CA ASN A 912 11.82 -51.51 -9.17
C ASN A 912 12.60 -50.27 -8.72
N VAL A 913 13.48 -50.42 -7.73
CA VAL A 913 14.22 -49.31 -7.14
C VAL A 913 15.72 -49.54 -7.24
N SER A 914 16.45 -48.56 -7.76
CA SER A 914 17.92 -48.57 -7.84
C SER A 914 18.52 -47.41 -7.06
N VAL A 915 19.22 -47.74 -5.97
CA VAL A 915 19.95 -46.81 -5.11
C VAL A 915 21.43 -46.86 -5.49
N VAL A 916 21.91 -45.81 -6.15
CA VAL A 916 23.27 -45.76 -6.73
C VAL A 916 24.33 -45.39 -5.70
N GLY A 917 25.60 -45.63 -6.03
CA GLY A 917 26.72 -45.29 -5.16
C GLY A 917 26.76 -43.81 -4.75
N GLY A 918 26.91 -43.56 -3.45
CA GLY A 918 26.86 -42.23 -2.85
C GLY A 918 25.46 -41.68 -2.59
N ALA A 919 24.39 -42.41 -2.92
CA ALA A 919 23.02 -42.07 -2.52
C ALA A 919 22.68 -42.66 -1.13
N THR A 920 21.66 -42.10 -0.48
CA THR A 920 21.12 -42.57 0.80
C THR A 920 19.69 -43.08 0.64
N LEU A 921 19.40 -44.27 1.16
CA LEU A 921 18.06 -44.80 1.37
C LEU A 921 17.69 -44.65 2.85
N ALA A 922 16.66 -43.88 3.17
CA ALA A 922 16.30 -43.54 4.54
C ALA A 922 14.83 -43.92 4.84
N PRO A 923 14.52 -45.20 5.15
CA PRO A 923 13.20 -45.56 5.66
C PRO A 923 12.83 -44.73 6.89
N GLY A 924 11.53 -44.47 7.05
CA GLY A 924 10.99 -43.65 8.14
C GLY A 924 11.08 -42.15 7.92
N GLY A 925 10.69 -41.39 8.95
CA GLY A 925 10.70 -39.92 8.95
C GLY A 925 12.06 -39.31 9.29
N ASN A 926 13.18 -39.99 9.00
CA ASN A 926 14.51 -39.62 9.49
C ASN A 926 14.89 -38.19 9.05
N ALA A 927 14.81 -37.30 10.03
CA ALA A 927 14.96 -35.87 9.87
C ALA A 927 16.41 -35.47 10.15
N THR A 928 17.15 -35.19 9.08
CA THR A 928 18.08 -34.04 9.11
C THR A 928 17.59 -32.87 8.25
N SER A 929 16.43 -32.96 7.58
CA SER A 929 15.95 -31.90 6.67
C SER A 929 14.44 -31.58 6.68
N ILE A 930 13.61 -32.12 7.58
CA ILE A 930 12.15 -31.86 7.56
C ILE A 930 11.79 -30.78 8.59
N ALA A 931 11.24 -29.66 8.12
CA ALA A 931 10.66 -28.61 8.95
C ALA A 931 9.37 -29.11 9.63
N ALA A 932 9.21 -28.82 10.91
CA ALA A 932 7.98 -29.08 11.67
C ALA A 932 6.76 -28.47 10.97
N GLY A 933 5.97 -29.28 10.27
CA GLY A 933 4.81 -28.80 9.51
C GLY A 933 4.31 -29.72 8.40
N ALA A 934 5.08 -30.73 7.96
CA ALA A 934 4.56 -31.75 7.04
C ALA A 934 3.54 -32.65 7.76
N THR A 935 2.27 -32.61 7.34
CA THR A 935 1.25 -33.55 7.81
C THR A 935 1.45 -34.90 7.11
N GLY A 936 1.51 -36.00 7.86
CA GLY A 936 1.56 -37.37 7.31
C GLY A 936 2.91 -38.10 7.46
N LEU A 937 4.01 -37.37 7.65
CA LEU A 937 5.31 -37.93 8.01
C LEU A 937 5.60 -37.59 9.48
N SER A 938 5.45 -38.58 10.37
CA SER A 938 5.83 -38.40 11.77
C SER A 938 7.36 -38.27 11.90
N THR A 939 7.84 -37.62 12.96
CA THR A 939 9.24 -37.75 13.41
C THR A 939 9.53 -39.14 14.00
N ASP A 940 8.70 -40.13 13.67
CA ASP A 940 8.73 -41.47 14.21
C ASP A 940 9.33 -42.43 13.19
N ALA A 941 9.80 -43.54 13.76
CA ALA A 941 10.19 -44.72 13.06
C ALA A 941 9.09 -45.20 12.09
N GLY A 942 9.48 -45.63 10.88
CA GLY A 942 8.52 -45.98 9.83
C GLY A 942 8.97 -47.11 8.91
N THR A 943 7.99 -47.76 8.26
CA THR A 943 8.25 -48.83 7.29
C THR A 943 8.26 -48.28 5.88
N LEU A 944 9.37 -48.42 5.16
CA LEU A 944 9.41 -48.21 3.71
C LEU A 944 9.35 -49.57 3.01
N ARG A 945 8.29 -49.78 2.22
CA ARG A 945 8.03 -51.04 1.54
C ARG A 945 8.30 -50.95 0.04
N PHE A 946 8.97 -51.96 -0.50
CA PHE A 946 9.28 -52.14 -1.91
C PHE A 946 8.55 -53.38 -2.40
N ALA A 947 7.55 -53.21 -3.26
CA ALA A 947 6.89 -54.35 -3.87
C ALA A 947 7.65 -54.88 -5.10
N GLY A 948 8.39 -53.99 -5.78
CA GLY A 948 9.33 -54.34 -6.85
C GLY A 948 10.69 -54.76 -6.29
N ASP A 949 11.64 -55.00 -7.20
CA ASP A 949 13.02 -55.30 -6.83
C ASP A 949 13.69 -54.06 -6.18
N LEU A 950 14.57 -54.26 -5.19
CA LEU A 950 15.39 -53.21 -4.60
C LEU A 950 16.87 -53.52 -4.84
N GLU A 951 17.61 -52.62 -5.48
CA GLU A 951 19.05 -52.68 -5.65
C GLU A 951 19.73 -51.55 -4.85
N VAL A 952 20.67 -51.91 -3.98
CA VAL A 952 21.54 -50.98 -3.24
C VAL A 952 22.99 -51.21 -3.67
N ALA A 953 23.52 -50.28 -4.46
CA ALA A 953 24.83 -50.40 -5.11
C ALA A 953 26.01 -50.11 -4.17
N ALA A 954 27.22 -50.47 -4.61
CA ALA A 954 28.47 -50.16 -3.90
C ALA A 954 28.56 -48.68 -3.50
N SER A 955 29.01 -48.40 -2.27
CA SER A 955 29.10 -47.06 -1.68
C SER A 955 27.77 -46.31 -1.49
N ALA A 956 26.61 -46.94 -1.68
CA ALA A 956 25.34 -46.42 -1.18
C ALA A 956 25.20 -46.66 0.32
N MET A 957 24.34 -45.88 0.98
CA MET A 957 24.05 -46.00 2.41
C MET A 957 22.56 -46.22 2.63
N VAL A 958 22.19 -47.16 3.50
CA VAL A 958 20.86 -47.24 4.09
C VAL A 958 20.93 -46.63 5.50
N LEU A 959 20.10 -45.65 5.79
CA LEU A 959 20.09 -44.92 7.06
C LEU A 959 18.79 -45.20 7.81
N MET A 960 18.88 -45.65 9.06
CA MET A 960 17.74 -46.07 9.87
C MET A 960 17.82 -45.50 11.29
N ASP A 961 16.69 -45.30 11.95
CA ASP A 961 16.60 -44.89 13.35
C ASP A 961 15.92 -45.94 14.23
N LEU A 962 16.41 -46.10 15.46
CA LEU A 962 15.74 -46.84 16.54
C LEU A 962 15.05 -45.86 17.49
N LYS A 963 13.84 -46.16 17.96
CA LYS A 963 13.08 -45.22 18.81
C LYS A 963 12.53 -45.82 20.10
N THR A 964 11.79 -46.91 20.05
CA THR A 964 11.12 -47.47 21.25
C THR A 964 11.81 -48.73 21.77
N SER A 965 11.60 -49.07 23.04
CA SER A 965 12.04 -50.33 23.64
C SER A 965 10.98 -51.43 23.48
N GLY A 966 11.37 -52.69 23.54
CA GLY A 966 10.51 -53.86 23.53
C GLY A 966 10.77 -54.82 22.36
N THR A 967 9.86 -55.79 22.18
CA THR A 967 9.96 -56.78 21.10
C THR A 967 9.09 -56.45 19.88
N HIS A 968 8.38 -55.32 19.90
CA HIS A 968 7.63 -54.80 18.75
C HIS A 968 6.65 -55.78 18.10
N GLY A 969 6.02 -56.64 18.89
CA GLY A 969 5.10 -57.68 18.40
C GLY A 969 5.78 -58.95 17.87
N LEU A 970 7.12 -58.98 17.82
CA LEU A 970 7.89 -60.18 17.52
C LEU A 970 7.93 -61.14 18.73
N THR A 971 7.94 -62.43 18.42
CA THR A 971 8.24 -63.50 19.38
C THR A 971 9.71 -63.86 19.24
N ALA A 972 10.53 -63.38 20.18
CA ALA A 972 11.95 -63.66 20.27
C ALA A 972 12.25 -64.71 21.34
N THR A 973 13.07 -65.70 21.00
CA THR A 973 13.53 -66.72 21.96
C THR A 973 15.01 -66.54 22.23
N PHE A 974 15.35 -66.30 23.49
CA PHE A 974 16.73 -66.17 23.95
C PHE A 974 17.21 -67.46 24.61
N ASP A 975 18.46 -67.85 24.35
CA ASP A 975 19.10 -68.97 25.04
C ASP A 975 19.27 -68.65 26.54
N PRO A 976 18.80 -69.51 27.45
CA PRO A 976 18.76 -69.20 28.87
C PRO A 976 20.14 -69.15 29.56
N PHE A 977 21.21 -69.57 28.89
CA PHE A 977 22.57 -69.61 29.44
C PHE A 977 23.48 -68.54 28.84
N THR A 978 23.34 -68.28 27.55
CA THR A 978 24.15 -67.31 26.79
C THR A 978 23.41 -66.00 26.55
N ASN A 979 22.10 -65.94 26.82
CA ASN A 979 21.19 -64.82 26.52
C ASN A 979 21.15 -64.43 25.03
N ARG A 980 21.67 -65.26 24.13
CA ARG A 980 21.71 -64.98 22.70
C ARG A 980 20.36 -65.23 22.05
N LEU A 981 20.06 -64.46 21.01
CA LEU A 981 18.85 -64.59 20.21
C LEU A 981 18.96 -65.84 19.31
N THR A 982 18.09 -66.82 19.56
CA THR A 982 18.12 -68.14 18.89
C THR A 982 17.09 -68.27 17.79
N SER A 983 15.95 -67.60 17.92
CA SER A 983 14.91 -67.58 16.89
C SER A 983 14.03 -66.34 17.07
N VAL A 984 13.55 -65.83 15.94
CA VAL A 984 12.57 -64.75 15.85
C VAL A 984 11.44 -65.21 14.94
N SER A 985 10.20 -64.91 15.32
CA SER A 985 9.03 -65.19 14.49
C SER A 985 7.92 -64.17 14.75
N GLY A 986 6.99 -64.06 13.81
CA GLY A 986 5.94 -63.04 13.82
C GLY A 986 6.26 -61.87 12.90
N THR A 987 5.37 -60.89 12.88
CA THR A 987 5.52 -59.64 12.12
C THR A 987 5.64 -58.49 13.11
N SER A 988 6.56 -57.55 12.89
CA SER A 988 6.60 -56.34 13.70
C SER A 988 5.26 -55.58 13.60
N LEU A 989 4.64 -55.26 14.75
CA LEU A 989 3.27 -54.73 14.83
C LEU A 989 3.21 -53.22 15.14
N ASP A 990 4.28 -52.63 15.66
CA ASP A 990 4.40 -51.20 15.92
C ASP A 990 5.65 -50.60 15.26
N GLY A 991 5.52 -49.35 14.78
CA GLY A 991 6.59 -48.59 14.11
C GLY A 991 7.64 -48.06 15.10
N GLY A 992 8.22 -48.97 15.90
CA GLY A 992 9.16 -48.63 16.97
C GLY A 992 10.59 -48.34 16.51
N ASN A 993 10.93 -48.75 15.29
CA ASN A 993 12.17 -48.48 14.57
C ASN A 993 11.91 -48.35 13.07
N ASP A 994 12.85 -47.75 12.34
CA ASP A 994 12.79 -47.74 10.88
C ASP A 994 12.96 -49.15 10.34
N ARG A 995 12.14 -49.47 9.34
CA ARG A 995 12.06 -50.81 8.77
C ARG A 995 12.04 -50.73 7.26
N LEU A 996 12.84 -51.60 6.64
CA LEU A 996 12.83 -51.82 5.20
C LEU A 996 12.14 -53.14 4.89
N VAL A 997 11.12 -53.12 4.03
CA VAL A 997 10.42 -54.35 3.62
C VAL A 997 10.52 -54.50 2.11
N VAL A 998 11.02 -55.62 1.62
CA VAL A 998 11.20 -55.88 0.17
C VAL A 998 10.49 -57.18 -0.22
N ASP A 999 9.39 -57.06 -0.96
CA ASP A 999 8.64 -58.21 -1.48
C ASP A 999 9.27 -58.79 -2.75
N GLY A 1000 9.94 -57.93 -3.54
CA GLY A 1000 10.69 -58.33 -4.73
C GLY A 1000 12.07 -58.88 -4.40
N THR A 1001 12.95 -58.92 -5.41
CA THR A 1001 14.34 -59.31 -5.22
C THR A 1001 15.10 -58.19 -4.52
N PHE A 1002 15.65 -58.46 -3.34
CA PHE A 1002 16.55 -57.51 -2.68
C PHE A 1002 18.01 -57.83 -3.04
N THR A 1003 18.70 -56.90 -3.68
CA THR A 1003 20.14 -56.94 -4.00
C THR A 1003 20.89 -55.90 -3.17
N LEU A 1004 21.83 -56.35 -2.35
CA LEU A 1004 22.65 -55.51 -1.48
C LEU A 1004 24.13 -55.74 -1.80
N ASP A 1005 24.82 -54.72 -2.33
CA ASP A 1005 26.24 -54.82 -2.68
C ASP A 1005 27.12 -54.88 -1.42
N GLY A 1006 28.15 -55.72 -1.43
CA GLY A 1006 29.04 -55.90 -0.26
C GLY A 1006 29.86 -54.66 0.14
N ALA A 1007 29.95 -53.64 -0.72
CA ALA A 1007 30.62 -52.36 -0.45
C ALA A 1007 29.65 -51.20 -0.15
N SER A 1008 28.35 -51.48 -0.01
CA SER A 1008 27.36 -50.54 0.54
C SER A 1008 27.41 -50.56 2.09
N SER A 1009 26.61 -49.72 2.76
CA SER A 1009 26.51 -49.70 4.22
C SER A 1009 25.08 -49.55 4.71
N ILE A 1010 24.78 -50.06 5.91
CA ILE A 1010 23.57 -49.80 6.69
C ILE A 1010 24.04 -49.10 7.97
N SER A 1011 23.63 -47.84 8.18
CA SER A 1011 23.91 -47.09 9.40
C SER A 1011 22.61 -46.93 10.18
N VAL A 1012 22.64 -47.35 11.44
CA VAL A 1012 21.51 -47.26 12.36
C VAL A 1012 21.86 -46.25 13.45
N LEU A 1013 21.00 -45.25 13.63
CA LEU A 1013 21.17 -44.20 14.60
C LEU A 1013 20.25 -44.41 15.81
N ALA A 1014 20.67 -43.88 16.95
CA ALA A 1014 19.80 -43.73 18.11
C ALA A 1014 18.87 -42.53 17.86
N GLY A 1015 17.62 -42.80 17.50
CA GLY A 1015 16.60 -41.79 17.22
C GLY A 1015 16.18 -41.03 18.48
N SER A 1016 15.46 -39.92 18.29
CA SER A 1016 14.94 -39.13 19.42
C SER A 1016 13.98 -39.96 20.29
N GLY A 1017 14.31 -40.14 21.58
CA GLY A 1017 13.55 -40.98 22.50
C GLY A 1017 14.01 -42.44 22.60
N PHE A 1018 15.08 -42.82 21.90
CA PHE A 1018 15.72 -44.13 22.04
C PHE A 1018 16.13 -44.39 23.50
N ALA A 1019 15.48 -45.38 24.11
CA ALA A 1019 15.68 -45.80 25.49
C ALA A 1019 15.85 -47.33 25.53
N PRO A 1020 17.03 -47.85 25.15
CA PRO A 1020 17.24 -49.29 25.02
C PRO A 1020 17.03 -50.02 26.36
N GLY A 1021 16.50 -51.22 26.27
CA GLY A 1021 16.23 -52.16 27.35
C GLY A 1021 16.83 -53.54 27.10
N TYR A 1022 16.94 -54.32 28.16
CA TYR A 1022 17.39 -55.71 28.07
C TYR A 1022 16.40 -56.56 27.29
N GLN A 1023 16.89 -57.34 26.31
CA GLN A 1023 16.10 -58.15 25.38
C GLN A 1023 15.17 -57.35 24.46
N ASP A 1024 15.44 -56.06 24.25
CA ASP A 1024 14.82 -55.33 23.15
C ASP A 1024 15.24 -55.94 21.81
N VAL A 1025 14.32 -55.98 20.86
CA VAL A 1025 14.47 -56.65 19.56
C VAL A 1025 13.97 -55.72 18.47
N TYR A 1026 14.81 -55.48 17.46
CA TYR A 1026 14.53 -54.54 16.38
C TYR A 1026 14.55 -55.26 15.03
N ASP A 1027 13.43 -55.18 14.31
CA ASP A 1027 13.28 -55.69 12.95
C ASP A 1027 13.64 -54.60 11.95
N LEU A 1028 14.85 -54.66 11.38
CA LEU A 1028 15.38 -53.63 10.49
C LEU A 1028 15.10 -53.93 9.01
N LEU A 1029 15.17 -55.20 8.63
CA LEU A 1029 15.10 -55.66 7.25
C LEU A 1029 14.18 -56.88 7.15
N ASP A 1030 13.19 -56.80 6.27
CA ASP A 1030 12.34 -57.92 5.87
C ASP A 1030 12.46 -58.08 4.35
N TRP A 1031 12.73 -59.28 3.86
CA TRP A 1031 13.03 -59.50 2.45
C TRP A 1031 12.66 -60.90 1.94
N VAL A 1032 12.58 -61.02 0.61
CA VAL A 1032 12.50 -62.30 -0.10
C VAL A 1032 13.78 -62.55 -0.91
N GLY A 1033 14.45 -63.67 -0.65
CA GLY A 1033 15.51 -64.19 -1.53
C GLY A 1033 16.91 -63.54 -1.48
N LEU A 1034 17.16 -62.58 -0.58
CA LEU A 1034 18.51 -62.02 -0.33
C LEU A 1034 19.34 -62.96 0.56
N VAL A 1035 20.63 -63.10 0.19
CA VAL A 1035 21.69 -63.54 1.10
C VAL A 1035 22.51 -62.32 1.46
N ILE A 1036 22.46 -61.89 2.73
CA ILE A 1036 23.23 -60.72 3.17
C ILE A 1036 24.74 -60.99 2.99
N PRO A 1037 25.51 -60.09 2.34
CA PRO A 1037 26.95 -60.28 2.14
C PRO A 1037 27.70 -60.41 3.48
N LEU A 1038 28.74 -61.25 3.51
CA LEU A 1038 29.56 -61.50 4.72
C LEU A 1038 30.20 -60.22 5.32
N GLY A 1039 30.27 -59.11 4.58
CA GLY A 1039 30.75 -57.83 5.10
C GLY A 1039 29.80 -57.13 6.08
N TYR A 1040 28.54 -57.57 6.19
CA TYR A 1040 27.51 -56.94 7.02
C TYR A 1040 27.41 -57.52 8.44
N TYR A 1041 27.77 -58.78 8.66
CA TYR A 1041 27.70 -59.44 9.96
C TYR A 1041 28.92 -60.33 10.20
N ASP A 1042 29.32 -60.48 11.46
CA ASP A 1042 30.43 -61.34 11.86
C ASP A 1042 30.00 -62.81 11.95
N ASP A 1043 30.81 -63.73 11.43
CA ASP A 1043 30.62 -65.19 11.58
C ASP A 1043 31.40 -65.78 12.78
N GLY A 1044 32.15 -64.95 13.51
CA GLY A 1044 32.96 -65.32 14.67
C GLY A 1044 32.20 -65.46 15.98
N ASP A 1045 31.71 -64.34 16.55
CA ASP A 1045 30.96 -64.35 17.82
C ASP A 1045 29.58 -63.67 17.76
N GLY A 1046 29.25 -62.92 16.71
CA GLY A 1046 27.93 -62.32 16.49
C GLY A 1046 27.50 -61.24 17.50
N LEU A 1047 28.45 -60.65 18.24
CA LEU A 1047 28.21 -59.59 19.22
C LEU A 1047 28.89 -58.28 18.82
N ARG A 1048 28.27 -57.13 19.12
CA ARG A 1048 28.82 -55.79 18.82
C ARG A 1048 28.59 -54.80 19.95
N THR A 1049 29.58 -53.97 20.25
CA THR A 1049 29.45 -52.91 21.27
C THR A 1049 28.73 -51.66 20.74
N GLY A 1050 28.74 -51.46 19.41
CA GLY A 1050 28.27 -50.24 18.76
C GLY A 1050 29.29 -49.11 18.83
N GLY A 1051 29.08 -48.06 18.03
CA GLY A 1051 29.94 -46.86 17.99
C GLY A 1051 31.08 -46.90 16.96
N SER A 1052 31.80 -45.77 16.84
CA SER A 1052 32.76 -45.49 15.76
C SER A 1052 33.97 -46.44 15.66
N GLY A 1053 34.14 -47.37 16.59
CA GLY A 1053 35.16 -48.43 16.56
C GLY A 1053 34.78 -49.67 15.74
N ASP A 1054 33.48 -49.91 15.50
CA ASP A 1054 32.98 -51.02 14.66
C ASP A 1054 33.03 -50.68 13.16
N ASN A 1055 33.16 -49.38 12.85
CA ASN A 1055 32.99 -48.76 11.53
C ASN A 1055 34.09 -49.06 10.49
N ALA A 1056 35.22 -49.67 10.89
CA ALA A 1056 36.35 -49.91 9.98
C ALA A 1056 36.35 -51.29 9.32
N ALA A 1057 35.55 -52.24 9.82
CA ALA A 1057 35.59 -53.64 9.39
C ALA A 1057 34.28 -54.18 8.82
N TYR A 1058 33.13 -53.56 9.12
CA TYR A 1058 31.81 -54.08 8.73
C TYR A 1058 30.88 -52.99 8.19
N ALA A 1059 29.95 -53.41 7.32
CA ALA A 1059 29.01 -52.54 6.61
C ALA A 1059 27.72 -52.22 7.39
N LEU A 1060 27.41 -52.93 8.48
CA LEU A 1060 26.32 -52.58 9.41
C LEU A 1060 26.89 -51.81 10.61
N ASP A 1061 26.50 -50.55 10.77
CA ASP A 1061 26.87 -49.67 11.87
C ASP A 1061 25.67 -49.50 12.82
N LEU A 1062 25.89 -49.70 14.13
CA LEU A 1062 24.85 -49.69 15.16
C LEU A 1062 25.19 -48.68 16.26
N PRO A 1063 24.18 -48.10 16.96
CA PRO A 1063 24.41 -47.14 18.02
C PRO A 1063 25.26 -47.70 19.16
N ASP A 1064 26.12 -46.87 19.74
CA ASP A 1064 26.90 -47.24 20.93
C ASP A 1064 25.99 -47.44 22.15
N LEU A 1065 25.96 -48.67 22.67
CA LEU A 1065 25.15 -49.02 23.85
C LEU A 1065 25.83 -48.69 25.17
N SER A 1066 27.15 -48.46 25.17
CA SER A 1066 27.92 -48.21 26.39
C SER A 1066 27.51 -46.92 27.10
N ALA A 1067 26.93 -45.98 26.36
CA ALA A 1067 26.33 -44.76 26.88
C ALA A 1067 25.06 -45.01 27.72
N TYR A 1068 24.37 -46.13 27.50
CA TYR A 1068 23.14 -46.52 28.21
C TYR A 1068 23.44 -47.54 29.31
N ASN A 1069 24.22 -48.58 28.98
CA ASN A 1069 24.69 -49.58 29.92
C ASN A 1069 25.99 -50.21 29.40
N SER A 1070 27.06 -50.12 30.18
CA SER A 1070 28.37 -50.67 29.81
C SER A 1070 28.43 -52.18 29.69
N ASP A 1071 27.42 -52.89 30.21
CA ASP A 1071 27.31 -54.33 30.13
C ASP A 1071 26.41 -54.78 28.96
N TRP A 1072 25.91 -53.90 28.11
CA TRP A 1072 25.05 -54.26 26.97
C TRP A 1072 25.82 -54.28 25.65
N VAL A 1073 25.50 -55.28 24.84
CA VAL A 1073 25.98 -55.46 23.47
C VAL A 1073 24.82 -55.81 22.55
N TRP A 1074 24.97 -55.44 21.28
CA TRP A 1074 24.11 -55.90 20.19
C TRP A 1074 24.40 -57.35 19.87
N ASP A 1075 23.36 -58.18 19.87
CA ASP A 1075 23.35 -59.51 19.27
C ASP A 1075 22.86 -59.40 17.82
N VAL A 1076 23.76 -59.67 16.88
CA VAL A 1076 23.49 -59.67 15.43
C VAL A 1076 23.44 -61.09 14.85
N SER A 1077 23.37 -62.13 15.69
CA SER A 1077 23.41 -63.54 15.28
C SER A 1077 22.33 -63.93 14.28
N GLN A 1078 21.15 -63.28 14.38
CA GLN A 1078 20.01 -63.53 13.51
C GLN A 1078 19.91 -62.51 12.38
N PHE A 1079 20.79 -61.50 12.31
CA PHE A 1079 20.67 -60.43 11.32
C PHE A 1079 20.81 -60.96 9.89
N GLY A 1080 21.80 -61.84 9.64
CA GLY A 1080 22.05 -62.41 8.32
C GLY A 1080 20.91 -63.26 7.74
N THR A 1081 20.00 -63.75 8.59
CA THR A 1081 18.89 -64.65 8.21
C THR A 1081 17.51 -64.03 8.37
N THR A 1082 17.35 -63.07 9.27
CA THR A 1082 16.05 -62.50 9.64
C THR A 1082 16.01 -60.98 9.65
N GLY A 1083 17.15 -60.29 9.51
CA GLY A 1083 17.23 -58.82 9.57
C GLY A 1083 17.07 -58.21 10.95
N VAL A 1084 17.00 -59.07 11.98
CA VAL A 1084 16.70 -58.68 13.35
C VAL A 1084 17.97 -58.58 14.18
N VAL A 1085 18.04 -57.54 15.01
CA VAL A 1085 19.08 -57.36 16.04
C VAL A 1085 18.44 -57.30 17.43
N ALA A 1086 19.18 -57.68 18.47
CA ALA A 1086 18.69 -57.61 19.84
C ALA A 1086 19.73 -57.07 20.82
N ILE A 1087 19.28 -56.59 21.98
CA ILE A 1087 20.16 -56.12 23.07
C ILE A 1087 20.30 -57.21 24.11
N ILE A 1088 21.54 -57.65 24.35
CA ILE A 1088 21.87 -58.68 25.35
C ILE A 1088 22.98 -58.17 26.28
N PRO A 1089 23.13 -58.73 27.49
CA PRO A 1089 24.28 -58.44 28.32
C PRO A 1089 25.53 -59.10 27.73
N GLU A 1090 26.69 -58.46 27.90
CA GLU A 1090 27.99 -59.04 27.60
C GLU A 1090 28.10 -60.46 28.19
N PRO A 1091 28.74 -61.42 27.49
CA PRO A 1091 29.09 -62.73 28.03
C PRO A 1091 30.05 -62.65 29.24
N GLY A 1092 29.51 -62.30 30.40
CA GLY A 1092 29.94 -62.65 31.75
C GLY A 1092 31.32 -62.19 32.24
N ARG A 1093 31.42 -60.93 32.70
CA ARG A 1093 32.33 -60.59 33.83
C ARG A 1093 32.05 -61.45 35.07
N GLY A 1094 30.79 -61.84 35.29
CA GLY A 1094 30.37 -62.78 36.33
C GLY A 1094 30.80 -64.23 36.07
N PHE A 1095 30.78 -64.68 34.81
CA PHE A 1095 31.25 -66.02 34.41
C PHE A 1095 32.78 -66.12 34.51
N LEU A 1096 33.50 -65.08 34.11
CA LEU A 1096 34.96 -64.96 34.27
C LEU A 1096 35.40 -64.80 35.74
N MET A 1097 34.63 -64.10 36.58
CA MET A 1097 34.88 -64.07 38.04
C MET A 1097 34.56 -65.40 38.71
N LEU A 1098 33.53 -66.15 38.28
CA LEU A 1098 33.24 -67.48 38.79
C LEU A 1098 34.33 -68.49 38.39
N PHE A 1099 34.85 -68.42 37.16
CA PHE A 1099 36.02 -69.18 36.70
C PHE A 1099 37.32 -68.75 37.42
N GLY A 1100 37.49 -67.46 37.69
CA GLY A 1100 38.56 -66.90 38.50
C GLY A 1100 38.51 -67.34 39.97
N LEU A 1101 37.32 -67.43 40.56
CA LEU A 1101 37.13 -67.98 41.90
C LEU A 1101 37.33 -69.50 41.93
N MET A 1102 36.91 -70.24 40.90
CA MET A 1102 37.16 -71.68 40.79
C MET A 1102 38.65 -72.00 40.64
N THR A 1103 39.43 -71.17 39.96
CA THR A 1103 40.90 -71.31 39.90
C THR A 1103 41.59 -70.94 41.23
N LEU A 1104 40.99 -70.06 42.05
CA LEU A 1104 41.47 -69.75 43.40
C LEU A 1104 41.24 -70.90 44.40
N ILE A 1105 40.22 -71.75 44.19
CA ILE A 1105 39.93 -72.94 45.02
C ILE A 1105 40.92 -74.09 44.75
N LEU A 1106 41.68 -74.06 43.65
CA LEU A 1106 42.66 -75.10 43.27
C LEU A 1106 44.10 -74.86 43.78
N ARG A 1107 44.30 -74.04 44.83
CA ARG A 1107 45.63 -73.86 45.45
C ARG A 1107 46.02 -75.07 46.33
N ARG A 1108 46.70 -76.04 45.70
CA ARG A 1108 47.29 -77.25 46.29
C ARG A 1108 48.15 -76.97 47.54
N ARG A 1109 47.67 -77.40 48.71
CA ARG A 1109 48.41 -77.49 49.98
C ARG A 1109 49.43 -78.65 49.95
N ARG A 1110 50.69 -78.35 50.29
CA ARG A 1110 51.73 -79.34 50.70
C ARG A 1110 51.31 -80.03 52.01
N LYS A 1111 51.59 -81.32 52.14
CA LYS A 1111 51.73 -82.03 53.42
C LYS A 1111 53.03 -82.84 53.43
N THR A 1112 53.66 -82.81 54.61
CA THR A 1112 54.99 -83.31 55.00
C THR A 1112 54.94 -84.75 55.57
N THR A 1113 55.95 -85.57 55.19
CA THR A 1113 56.72 -86.65 55.89
C THR A 1113 55.99 -87.79 56.64
N VAL A 1114 56.46 -89.06 56.72
CA VAL A 1114 57.83 -89.63 56.91
C VAL A 1114 57.92 -91.04 56.27
N GLY A 1115 59.12 -91.39 55.81
CA GLY A 1115 59.59 -92.72 55.41
C GLY A 1115 60.97 -92.58 54.77
#